data_AF-A0AAV4AHK7-F1
#
_entry.id   AF-A0AAV4AHK7-F1
#
_cell.length_a   1.000
_cell.length_b   1.000
_cell.length_c   1.000
_cell.angle_alpha   90.00
_cell.angle_beta   90.00
_cell.angle_gamma   90.00
#
_symmetry.space_group_name_H-M   'P 1'
#
loop_
_entity.id
_entity.type
_entity.pdbx_description
1 polymer ?
#
loop_
_entity_poly.entity_id
_entity_poly.type
_entity_poly.pdbx_seq_one_letter_code
_entity_poly.pdbx_strand_id
1 'polypeptide(L)'
;MLELGVCFMQYSWIIAGKSFGVVVICCILTNIKKVKVQDEKNFKIFLGLEGRTDNHPAADACNRQCSQVRHLMMTCICCWQCEQVTQLTMMLTATLSDLDYTPAELEALMLQALVWSLGAALTEESRVQFEKYLKYLSGLTIVTDEKKFAVAGELPGNHTLYDFMYDPNKKKWIPWSHMVPAYVHDVDRKFYDILVPTVETVRSTWLLSLMIRIRRSVVLVGETGTSKTATILDYLRGVDDNTTLVLNMNFSSRTTSLDVQRNLEANMEKRTKDTYGPPSNKRLLIFIDDMNMPQSSSNFYYTYIMDIKRALLDLRDTLHSPNQYYGYHQVDTYGTQQPIAMLKLLLDRGGCYDRGKDLNWKNMKDLGYIAAMGKAGGGRNETDPRFVSLFSTFNMTFPDNDSLLRIYSGILEGHLRPFNQEILDLTGITTKMTITLYWMLVKDLPPTPSKFHYIFNLRDLSRIYNGLCLSTPDRFSTVDQFLRLWRNECLRVICDRLITEEDKLLVQDFIGNLLRENFANSDLEMIVRNPSLFGDFRYALDDDEPRIYEDVQDYEACKALFHEILDDYNENMNPMRLVLFDDALEHLTRMQRVLRMDRQILSIFRGNCLLVGVGGSGKQSLCHLASYTAECQIFQIMLSRGYNESSFREDLKGLYSRLGVDNKKIAFLFSDQHVAEEGFLELINNMLTTGMVPALYADEEKDGIIASMRAEAANLGKGLAKESIWQYFVEKCANNLHIILCMSPVGDTLRTRCRNFPGVVNNTIIDWFFPWPKQALYSVASVMISPENKLIPEEHWENLVEHCVLVHQSVIDYSLWFLQRLRRYNYVTPKNYLDFITCYLKLLNDKNVYILSLCERLQGGLAKIADASAMLTILNEKLAVQRVAVREKTIACETLLAEIAQSSAEANEMKATAQVKANEIKESSKIIASEKSEAEEALQEALPALEAARLALDDLDKQDITEVRSFAKPPPAVQTVCECIVVLKGLREVSWKSAKGMMSDPSFLRQLKELDVDNITTKQTSTVKSMLNSINVTIAQMAAISKAGSGLLKFVTAVMGYCAVFREVKPKRDKVAMLEKNFFELKRGLDKINKQLAKLEDLLHSLNLKYESAMAERQRLEEETQLMEKRLIAADKLIHGLSSENERQVVYEWKG
;
A
#
# COMPACT_ATOMS: atom_id res chain seq x y z
N MET A 1 43.85 58.22 19.10
CA MET A 1 44.34 57.21 20.06
C MET A 1 45.83 57.37 20.38
N LEU A 2 46.73 57.49 19.40
CA LEU A 2 48.14 57.82 19.65
C LEU A 2 48.32 59.18 20.38
N GLU A 3 47.49 60.18 20.07
CA GLU A 3 47.51 61.48 20.77
C GLU A 3 46.93 61.43 22.20
N LEU A 4 46.03 60.49 22.49
CA LEU A 4 45.51 60.24 23.86
C LEU A 4 46.53 59.49 24.72
N GLY A 5 47.29 58.55 24.12
CA GLY A 5 48.44 57.91 24.77
C GLY A 5 49.60 58.88 25.03
N VAL A 6 49.78 59.88 24.16
CA VAL A 6 50.75 60.97 24.36
C VAL A 6 50.25 61.95 25.44
N CYS A 7 48.94 62.22 25.53
CA CYS A 7 48.37 63.00 26.65
C CYS A 7 48.51 62.27 28.00
N PHE A 8 48.37 60.94 28.04
CA PHE A 8 48.60 60.16 29.26
C PHE A 8 50.09 60.13 29.65
N MET A 9 51.01 60.12 28.68
CA MET A 9 52.43 60.32 28.93
C MET A 9 52.75 61.71 29.47
N GLN A 10 52.03 62.76 29.05
CA GLN A 10 52.16 64.11 29.60
C GLN A 10 51.60 64.22 31.03
N TYR A 11 50.48 63.55 31.34
CA TYR A 11 49.94 63.52 32.71
C TYR A 11 50.81 62.69 33.68
N SER A 12 51.37 61.56 33.24
CA SER A 12 52.30 60.73 34.05
C SER A 12 53.67 61.37 34.27
N TRP A 13 54.13 62.26 33.38
CA TRP A 13 55.39 62.98 33.59
C TRP A 13 55.28 64.09 34.63
N ILE A 14 54.08 64.60 34.90
CA ILE A 14 53.87 65.74 35.81
C ILE A 14 53.69 65.30 37.28
N ILE A 15 53.34 64.04 37.58
CA ILE A 15 52.90 63.65 38.93
C ILE A 15 53.85 62.77 39.76
N ALA A 16 54.83 62.01 39.21
CA ALA A 16 55.74 61.28 40.12
C ALA A 16 57.09 60.88 39.51
N GLY A 17 58.17 61.40 40.11
CA GLY A 17 59.50 60.84 39.98
C GLY A 17 59.57 59.41 40.52
N LYS A 18 60.27 58.52 39.81
CA LYS A 18 60.61 57.14 40.21
C LYS A 18 59.43 56.23 40.62
N SER A 19 58.40 56.13 39.78
CA SER A 19 57.36 55.10 39.92
C SER A 19 57.60 53.91 38.97
N PHE A 20 57.64 52.70 39.51
CA PHE A 20 57.84 51.43 38.78
C PHE A 20 56.93 51.28 37.55
N GLY A 21 55.70 51.80 37.61
CA GLY A 21 54.75 51.74 36.49
C GLY A 21 55.17 52.48 35.22
N VAL A 22 55.90 53.59 35.35
CA VAL A 22 56.45 54.30 34.20
C VAL A 22 57.64 53.52 33.61
N VAL A 23 58.42 52.83 34.44
CA VAL A 23 59.57 52.02 34.01
C VAL A 23 59.10 50.74 33.30
N VAL A 24 58.05 50.06 33.78
CA VAL A 24 57.51 48.87 33.10
C VAL A 24 56.86 49.23 31.77
N ILE A 25 56.03 50.27 31.72
CA ILE A 25 55.42 50.75 30.47
C ILE A 25 56.49 51.27 29.51
N CYS A 26 57.49 52.02 29.99
CA CYS A 26 58.63 52.43 29.15
C CYS A 26 59.49 51.24 28.72
N CYS A 27 59.81 50.25 29.55
CA CYS A 27 60.60 49.08 29.14
C CYS A 27 59.86 48.23 28.10
N ILE A 28 58.55 48.02 28.30
CA ILE A 28 57.68 47.33 27.34
C ILE A 28 57.60 48.14 26.03
N LEU A 29 57.30 49.44 26.08
CA LEU A 29 57.16 50.30 24.88
C LEU A 29 58.50 50.61 24.18
N THR A 30 59.61 50.72 24.91
CA THR A 30 60.95 50.99 24.35
C THR A 30 61.51 49.76 23.67
N ASN A 31 61.22 48.56 24.19
CA ASN A 31 61.52 47.31 23.50
C ASN A 31 60.59 47.08 22.30
N ILE A 32 59.31 47.51 22.35
CA ILE A 32 58.39 47.48 21.19
C ILE A 32 58.88 48.39 20.04
N LYS A 33 59.42 49.58 20.32
CA LYS A 33 59.97 50.49 19.27
C LYS A 33 61.21 49.94 18.54
N LYS A 34 61.95 49.00 19.13
CA LYS A 34 63.15 48.41 18.51
C LYS A 34 62.85 47.22 17.59
N VAL A 35 61.62 46.69 17.59
CA VAL A 35 61.22 45.57 16.72
C VAL A 35 60.77 46.11 15.36
N LYS A 36 61.73 46.58 14.55
CA LYS A 36 61.55 46.60 13.10
C LYS A 36 61.83 45.19 12.59
N VAL A 37 60.78 44.60 12.01
CA VAL A 37 60.69 43.46 11.08
C VAL A 37 62.00 42.69 10.81
N GLN A 38 61.95 41.37 11.08
CA GLN A 38 62.95 40.31 10.83
C GLN A 38 64.07 40.20 11.86
N ASP A 39 63.82 39.50 12.98
CA ASP A 39 64.72 38.47 13.53
C ASP A 39 64.28 37.99 14.93
N GLU A 40 64.23 36.66 15.10
CA GLU A 40 63.97 35.90 16.33
C GLU A 40 64.88 36.33 17.51
N LYS A 41 66.04 36.92 17.18
CA LYS A 41 67.02 37.46 18.11
C LYS A 41 66.49 38.63 18.96
N ASN A 42 65.60 39.45 18.39
CA ASN A 42 65.06 40.63 19.08
C ASN A 42 63.95 40.30 20.09
N PHE A 43 63.30 39.14 19.95
CA PHE A 43 62.31 38.64 20.92
C PHE A 43 62.97 38.08 22.18
N LYS A 44 64.15 37.45 22.06
CA LYS A 44 65.00 37.08 23.22
C LYS A 44 65.46 38.31 24.02
N ILE A 45 65.68 39.44 23.34
CA ILE A 45 66.02 40.73 23.98
C ILE A 45 64.80 41.33 24.73
N PHE A 46 63.59 41.24 24.17
CA PHE A 46 62.35 41.70 24.81
C PHE A 46 62.07 41.01 26.17
N LEU A 47 62.50 39.75 26.33
CA LEU A 47 62.36 38.95 27.55
C LEU A 47 63.54 39.10 28.55
N GLY A 48 64.57 39.91 28.23
CA GLY A 48 65.73 40.11 29.10
C GLY A 48 66.72 38.94 29.13
N LEU A 49 66.86 38.19 28.03
CA LEU A 49 67.68 36.98 27.92
C LEU A 49 69.01 37.20 27.17
N GLU A 50 69.76 38.25 27.48
CA GLU A 50 71.14 38.38 26.97
C GLU A 50 72.16 37.77 27.93
N GLY A 51 72.96 36.82 27.43
CA GLY A 51 74.14 36.28 28.11
C GLY A 51 74.00 34.90 28.77
N ARG A 52 72.87 34.20 28.62
CA ARG A 52 72.72 32.83 29.12
C ARG A 52 72.39 31.87 27.98
N THR A 53 73.30 30.93 27.76
CA THR A 53 73.27 29.89 26.72
C THR A 53 71.96 29.11 26.69
N ASP A 54 71.65 28.56 25.50
CA ASP A 54 70.38 28.02 25.01
C ASP A 54 69.72 26.84 25.77
N ASN A 55 69.82 26.78 27.10
CA ASN A 55 69.27 25.69 27.92
C ASN A 55 68.31 26.17 29.04
N HIS A 56 67.54 27.26 28.85
CA HIS A 56 66.53 27.68 29.84
C HIS A 56 65.10 27.19 29.46
N PRO A 57 64.49 26.28 30.24
CA PRO A 57 63.26 25.59 29.88
C PRO A 57 62.02 26.48 29.74
N ALA A 58 61.99 27.67 30.37
CA ALA A 58 60.83 28.57 30.31
C ALA A 58 60.66 29.31 28.97
N ALA A 59 61.77 29.67 28.30
CA ALA A 59 61.70 30.35 26.99
C ALA A 59 61.41 29.37 25.86
N ASP A 60 61.95 28.16 25.97
CA ASP A 60 61.66 27.06 25.06
C ASP A 60 60.25 26.48 25.29
N ALA A 61 59.71 26.50 26.53
CA ALA A 61 58.32 26.17 26.82
C ALA A 61 57.34 27.22 26.26
N CYS A 62 57.60 28.51 26.48
CA CYS A 62 56.76 29.58 25.94
C CYS A 62 56.76 29.58 24.40
N ASN A 63 57.90 29.29 23.74
CA ASN A 63 57.98 29.21 22.27
C ASN A 63 57.45 27.89 21.68
N ARG A 64 57.60 26.74 22.36
CA ARG A 64 57.09 25.43 21.88
C ARG A 64 55.61 25.21 22.22
N GLN A 65 55.08 25.74 23.33
CA GLN A 65 53.65 25.64 23.70
C GLN A 65 52.78 26.75 23.08
N CYS A 66 53.36 27.92 22.73
CA CYS A 66 52.71 28.87 21.82
C CYS A 66 52.49 28.32 20.40
N SER A 67 52.87 27.08 20.09
CA SER A 67 52.56 26.41 18.82
C SER A 67 51.06 26.30 18.54
N GLN A 68 50.22 26.18 19.57
CA GLN A 68 48.75 26.18 19.44
C GLN A 68 48.15 27.56 19.11
N VAL A 69 48.93 28.63 19.21
CA VAL A 69 48.54 30.01 18.84
C VAL A 69 49.38 30.54 17.65
N ARG A 70 50.48 29.87 17.29
CA ARG A 70 51.48 30.37 16.33
C ARG A 70 51.04 30.34 14.87
N HIS A 71 50.13 29.46 14.46
CA HIS A 71 49.71 29.46 13.04
C HIS A 71 48.76 30.61 12.66
N LEU A 72 48.30 31.40 13.64
CA LEU A 72 47.37 32.52 13.44
C LEU A 72 48.02 33.87 13.11
N MET A 73 49.35 34.05 13.20
CA MET A 73 49.90 35.42 13.34
C MET A 73 51.25 35.72 12.68
N MET A 74 51.60 35.10 11.55
CA MET A 74 52.88 35.41 10.88
C MET A 74 52.91 36.78 10.14
N THR A 75 51.79 37.51 10.08
CA THR A 75 51.70 38.85 9.45
C THR A 75 51.28 39.99 10.40
N CYS A 76 51.03 39.72 11.69
CA CYS A 76 50.33 40.67 12.57
C CYS A 76 50.85 40.75 14.02
N ILE A 77 52.15 40.57 14.26
CA ILE A 77 52.78 40.80 15.57
C ILE A 77 52.46 42.21 16.10
N CYS A 78 52.44 43.23 15.24
CA CYS A 78 52.06 44.60 15.62
C CYS A 78 50.58 44.73 16.03
N CYS A 79 49.66 43.97 15.43
CA CYS A 79 48.23 44.06 15.78
C CYS A 79 47.94 43.41 17.14
N TRP A 80 48.61 42.29 17.46
CA TRP A 80 48.48 41.61 18.74
C TRP A 80 49.01 42.45 19.91
N GLN A 81 50.16 43.10 19.72
CA GLN A 81 50.72 44.02 20.71
C GLN A 81 49.81 45.23 20.97
N CYS A 82 49.20 45.79 19.92
CA CYS A 82 48.23 46.88 20.05
C CYS A 82 46.94 46.45 20.77
N GLU A 83 46.46 45.23 20.52
CA GLU A 83 45.29 44.66 21.21
C GLU A 83 45.55 44.53 22.72
N GLN A 84 46.68 43.94 23.12
CA GLN A 84 47.00 43.78 24.54
C GLN A 84 47.15 45.12 25.28
N VAL A 85 47.75 46.12 24.62
CA VAL A 85 47.85 47.48 25.18
C VAL A 85 46.47 48.13 25.29
N THR A 86 45.59 47.91 24.31
CA THR A 86 44.21 48.39 24.33
C THR A 86 43.44 47.73 25.48
N GLN A 87 43.54 46.41 25.65
CA GLN A 87 42.90 45.70 26.74
C GLN A 87 43.42 46.18 28.10
N LEU A 88 44.73 46.42 28.24
CA LEU A 88 45.31 46.99 29.46
C LEU A 88 44.75 48.38 29.78
N THR A 89 44.67 49.28 28.79
CA THR A 89 44.10 50.62 29.00
C THR A 89 42.62 50.58 29.34
N MET A 90 41.86 49.68 28.70
CA MET A 90 40.44 49.46 29.02
C MET A 90 40.25 48.89 30.43
N MET A 91 41.08 47.91 30.83
CA MET A 91 41.07 47.36 32.19
C MET A 91 41.40 48.42 33.24
N LEU A 92 42.44 49.24 33.01
CA LEU A 92 42.79 50.35 33.89
C LEU A 92 41.66 51.37 34.00
N THR A 93 41.08 51.79 32.88
CA THR A 93 39.94 52.73 32.86
C THR A 93 38.74 52.15 33.61
N ALA A 94 38.53 50.84 33.53
CA ALA A 94 37.45 50.17 34.23
C ALA A 94 37.74 49.99 35.72
N THR A 95 38.98 49.79 36.17
CA THR A 95 39.30 49.59 37.58
C THR A 95 39.46 50.90 38.36
N LEU A 96 39.83 51.98 37.68
CA LEU A 96 39.91 53.31 38.27
C LEU A 96 38.49 53.85 38.56
N SER A 97 38.22 54.15 39.83
CA SER A 97 37.09 54.95 40.31
C SER A 97 37.51 56.40 40.65
N ASP A 98 36.54 57.29 40.92
CA ASP A 98 36.73 58.72 41.26
C ASP A 98 37.41 58.98 42.64
N LEU A 99 38.21 58.04 43.13
CA LEU A 99 38.93 58.13 44.40
C LEU A 99 40.36 58.69 44.18
N ASP A 100 40.89 59.38 45.18
CA ASP A 100 42.31 59.77 45.21
C ASP A 100 43.19 58.56 45.58
N TYR A 101 44.06 58.14 44.66
CA TYR A 101 44.96 56.98 44.85
C TYR A 101 46.38 57.41 45.21
N THR A 102 47.00 56.68 46.13
CA THR A 102 48.45 56.77 46.38
C THR A 102 49.25 56.06 45.28
N PRO A 103 50.56 56.36 45.10
CA PRO A 103 51.39 55.68 44.11
C PRO A 103 51.42 54.15 44.27
N ALA A 104 51.42 53.64 45.51
CA ALA A 104 51.40 52.21 45.79
C ALA A 104 50.04 51.55 45.47
N GLU A 105 48.93 52.29 45.63
CA GLU A 105 47.59 51.83 45.25
C GLU A 105 47.43 51.79 43.71
N LEU A 106 47.94 52.81 43.01
CA LEU A 106 48.00 52.82 41.55
C LEU A 106 48.86 51.68 41.00
N GLU A 107 49.98 51.38 41.65
CA GLU A 107 50.83 50.25 41.29
C GLU A 107 50.10 48.92 41.45
N ALA A 108 49.39 48.70 42.56
CA ALA A 108 48.58 47.51 42.77
C ALA A 108 47.45 47.36 41.74
N LEU A 109 46.71 48.43 41.46
CA LEU A 109 45.66 48.46 40.43
C LEU A 109 46.22 48.18 39.03
N MET A 110 47.42 48.68 38.74
CA MET A 110 48.10 48.45 37.46
C MET A 110 48.59 47.01 37.32
N LEU A 111 49.12 46.40 38.38
CA LEU A 111 49.48 44.97 38.38
C LEU A 111 48.24 44.09 38.18
N GLN A 112 47.12 44.43 38.82
CA GLN A 112 45.84 43.74 38.59
C GLN A 112 45.36 43.88 37.14
N ALA A 113 45.42 45.08 36.57
CA ALA A 113 45.05 45.32 35.18
C ALA A 113 45.98 44.56 34.22
N LEU A 114 47.26 44.40 34.56
CA LEU A 114 48.23 43.63 33.77
C LEU A 114 47.92 42.14 33.76
N VAL A 115 47.57 41.57 34.93
CA VAL A 115 47.14 40.17 35.08
C VAL A 115 45.89 39.89 34.26
N TRP A 116 44.91 40.80 34.28
CA TRP A 116 43.63 40.66 33.57
C TRP A 116 43.60 41.26 32.15
N SER A 117 44.76 41.60 31.60
CA SER A 117 44.90 41.98 30.18
C SER A 117 45.82 40.99 29.46
N LEU A 118 47.14 41.13 29.61
CA LEU A 118 48.13 40.24 29.01
C LEU A 118 47.98 38.80 29.53
N GLY A 119 47.72 38.66 30.82
CA GLY A 119 47.56 37.36 31.47
C GLY A 119 46.17 36.72 31.31
N ALA A 120 45.19 37.45 30.78
CA ALA A 120 43.80 36.99 30.72
C ALA A 120 43.57 35.87 29.69
N ALA A 121 44.26 35.93 28.55
CA ALA A 121 44.14 34.97 27.45
C ALA A 121 45.02 33.71 27.64
N LEU A 122 45.86 33.66 28.69
CA LEU A 122 46.79 32.56 28.94
C LEU A 122 46.07 31.30 29.46
N THR A 123 46.64 30.14 29.15
CA THR A 123 46.27 28.85 29.77
C THR A 123 46.75 28.77 31.21
N GLU A 124 46.18 27.87 31.99
CA GLU A 124 46.49 27.72 33.42
C GLU A 124 47.98 27.47 33.70
N GLU A 125 48.62 26.56 32.96
CA GLU A 125 50.07 26.31 33.05
C GLU A 125 50.90 27.59 32.78
N SER A 126 50.46 28.38 31.80
CA SER A 126 51.13 29.62 31.40
C SER A 126 50.89 30.77 32.38
N ARG A 127 49.74 30.80 33.05
CA ARG A 127 49.43 31.79 34.11
C ARG A 127 50.43 31.70 35.26
N VAL A 128 50.77 30.49 35.69
CA VAL A 128 51.75 30.25 36.76
C VAL A 128 53.15 30.79 36.38
N GLN A 129 53.57 30.58 35.13
CA GLN A 129 54.86 31.08 34.64
C GLN A 129 54.88 32.60 34.51
N PHE A 130 53.81 33.17 33.95
CA PHE A 130 53.64 34.61 33.78
C PHE A 130 53.66 35.35 35.11
N GLU A 131 52.94 34.84 36.10
CA GLU A 131 52.93 35.42 37.44
C GLU A 131 54.31 35.42 38.10
N LYS A 132 55.05 34.30 38.04
CA LYS A 132 56.40 34.22 38.61
C LYS A 132 57.30 35.32 38.05
N TYR A 133 57.19 35.57 36.75
CA TYR A 133 57.89 36.66 36.07
C TYR A 133 57.41 38.05 36.54
N LEU A 134 56.10 38.24 36.70
CA LEU A 134 55.49 39.49 37.13
C LEU A 134 55.86 39.85 38.58
N LYS A 135 55.85 38.86 39.49
CA LYS A 135 56.35 38.98 40.87
C LYS A 135 57.83 39.35 40.89
N TYR A 136 58.66 38.67 40.09
CA TYR A 136 60.09 38.98 39.96
C TYR A 136 60.34 40.42 39.48
N LEU A 137 59.62 40.86 38.44
CA LEU A 137 59.75 42.21 37.91
C LEU A 137 59.31 43.28 38.91
N SER A 138 58.21 43.05 39.65
CA SER A 138 57.64 44.02 40.59
C SER A 138 58.61 44.45 41.70
N GLY A 139 59.49 43.54 42.14
CA GLY A 139 60.39 43.78 43.27
C GLY A 139 59.67 44.05 44.61
N LEU A 140 58.35 43.83 44.68
CA LEU A 140 57.55 44.08 45.87
C LEU A 140 57.73 42.96 46.91
N THR A 141 57.50 43.31 48.18
CA THR A 141 57.62 42.33 49.28
C THR A 141 56.48 41.31 49.19
N ILE A 142 56.83 40.02 49.21
CA ILE A 142 55.86 38.93 49.12
C ILE A 142 55.43 38.53 50.54
N VAL A 143 54.13 38.59 50.81
CA VAL A 143 53.53 38.17 52.07
C VAL A 143 53.12 36.70 51.96
N THR A 144 53.71 35.86 52.80
CA THR A 144 53.40 34.41 52.87
C THR A 144 52.59 34.01 54.10
N ASP A 145 52.23 34.98 54.95
CA ASP A 145 51.41 34.72 56.14
C ASP A 145 49.92 34.59 55.74
N GLU A 146 49.34 33.40 55.95
CA GLU A 146 47.92 33.12 55.63
C GLU A 146 46.93 33.98 56.43
N LYS A 147 47.33 34.51 57.58
CA LYS A 147 46.46 35.32 58.45
C LYS A 147 46.50 36.81 58.15
N LYS A 148 47.41 37.26 57.27
CA LYS A 148 47.60 38.69 56.95
C LYS A 148 47.46 38.94 55.45
N PHE A 149 46.43 39.70 55.06
CA PHE A 149 46.25 40.14 53.68
C PHE A 149 47.30 41.19 53.28
N ALA A 150 47.88 41.03 52.10
CA ALA A 150 48.84 41.97 51.52
C ALA A 150 48.19 43.35 51.30
N VAL A 151 48.91 44.42 51.63
CA VAL A 151 48.47 45.81 51.44
C VAL A 151 49.07 46.43 50.17
N ALA A 152 48.72 47.69 49.86
CA ALA A 152 49.36 48.45 48.78
C ALA A 152 50.90 48.48 48.98
N GLY A 153 51.67 48.10 47.96
CA GLY A 153 53.14 47.95 48.03
C GLY A 153 53.65 46.55 48.43
N GLU A 154 52.75 45.61 48.70
CA GLU A 154 53.05 44.19 48.95
C GLU A 154 52.29 43.30 47.95
N LEU A 155 52.75 42.06 47.75
CA LEU A 155 52.08 41.05 46.91
C LEU A 155 51.79 39.75 47.69
N PRO A 156 50.67 39.07 47.41
CA PRO A 156 50.36 37.79 48.04
C PRO A 156 51.24 36.65 47.49
N GLY A 157 51.76 35.80 48.39
CA GLY A 157 52.70 34.73 48.07
C GLY A 157 52.11 33.31 47.97
N ASN A 158 51.07 33.01 48.75
CA ASN A 158 50.63 31.63 48.99
C ASN A 158 49.81 31.01 47.84
N HIS A 159 49.15 31.84 47.05
CA HIS A 159 48.39 31.43 45.87
C HIS A 159 48.74 32.31 44.66
N THR A 160 48.11 32.02 43.53
CA THR A 160 48.35 32.77 42.30
C THR A 160 47.80 34.19 42.43
N LEU A 161 48.36 35.17 41.73
CA LEU A 161 47.82 36.55 41.68
C LEU A 161 46.40 36.56 41.08
N TYR A 162 46.04 35.54 40.30
CA TYR A 162 44.70 35.36 39.77
C TYR A 162 43.67 35.04 40.87
N ASP A 163 44.11 34.53 42.03
CA ASP A 163 43.27 34.18 43.17
C ASP A 163 42.98 35.34 44.12
N PHE A 164 43.57 36.51 43.85
CA PHE A 164 43.34 37.73 44.62
C PHE A 164 42.76 38.86 43.76
N MET A 165 42.00 39.73 44.41
CA MET A 165 41.55 41.02 43.90
C MET A 165 42.03 42.12 44.83
N TYR A 166 42.63 43.15 44.29
CA TYR A 166 42.88 44.38 45.02
C TYR A 166 41.59 45.20 45.14
N ASP A 167 41.12 45.39 46.37
CA ASP A 167 39.96 46.23 46.68
C ASP A 167 40.42 47.66 46.98
N PRO A 168 40.10 48.66 46.13
CA PRO A 168 40.51 50.05 46.35
C PRO A 168 39.89 50.67 47.60
N ASN A 169 38.73 50.19 48.06
CA ASN A 169 38.09 50.72 49.27
C ASN A 169 38.77 50.22 50.55
N LYS A 170 39.12 48.93 50.58
CA LYS A 170 39.78 48.28 51.72
C LYS A 170 41.30 48.37 51.68
N LYS A 171 41.87 48.84 50.56
CA LYS A 171 43.31 49.04 50.31
C LYS A 171 44.17 47.78 50.51
N LYS A 172 43.57 46.61 50.23
CA LYS A 172 44.16 45.28 50.48
C LYS A 172 43.89 44.33 49.32
N TRP A 173 44.78 43.37 49.13
CA TRP A 173 44.57 42.19 48.28
C TRP A 173 43.69 41.18 49.02
N ILE A 174 42.48 40.95 48.51
CA ILE A 174 41.49 40.06 49.10
C ILE A 174 41.39 38.82 48.23
N PRO A 175 41.50 37.61 48.80
CA PRO A 175 41.31 36.39 48.03
C PRO A 175 39.86 36.28 47.54
N TRP A 176 39.67 35.80 46.31
CA TRP A 176 38.34 35.62 45.73
C TRP A 176 37.46 34.69 46.56
N SER A 177 38.05 33.70 47.24
CA SER A 177 37.34 32.78 48.14
C SER A 177 36.55 33.48 49.24
N HIS A 178 37.02 34.63 49.74
CA HIS A 178 36.31 35.42 50.75
C HIS A 178 35.17 36.28 50.17
N MET A 179 35.13 36.45 48.85
CA MET A 179 34.06 37.16 48.15
C MET A 179 32.97 36.22 47.63
N VAL A 180 33.16 34.91 47.75
CA VAL A 180 32.15 33.92 47.38
C VAL A 180 31.04 33.91 48.44
N PRO A 181 29.79 34.28 48.11
CA PRO A 181 28.70 34.21 49.06
C PRO A 181 28.40 32.77 49.48
N ALA A 182 27.84 32.61 50.68
CA ALA A 182 27.33 31.32 51.14
C ALA A 182 26.17 30.87 50.23
N TYR A 183 26.21 29.63 49.77
CA TYR A 183 25.14 29.09 48.95
C TYR A 183 23.95 28.74 49.83
N VAL A 184 22.78 29.29 49.49
CA VAL A 184 21.50 28.93 50.10
C VAL A 184 20.67 28.27 49.01
N HIS A 185 20.38 26.99 49.18
CA HIS A 185 19.55 26.25 48.25
C HIS A 185 18.09 26.70 48.39
N ASP A 186 17.49 27.01 47.24
CA ASP A 186 16.07 27.32 47.11
C ASP A 186 15.40 26.12 46.44
N VAL A 187 14.53 25.43 47.20
CA VAL A 187 13.87 24.18 46.79
C VAL A 187 12.86 24.44 45.67
N ASP A 188 12.27 25.64 45.63
CA ASP A 188 11.30 26.02 44.61
C ASP A 188 11.99 26.49 43.32
N ARG A 189 13.29 26.83 43.41
CA ARG A 189 14.08 27.30 42.27
C ARG A 189 14.50 26.14 41.39
N LYS A 190 14.39 26.38 40.09
CA LYS A 190 14.63 25.34 39.11
C LYS A 190 16.09 24.90 39.03
N PHE A 191 16.40 23.59 39.05
CA PHE A 191 17.78 23.03 39.02
C PHE A 191 18.72 23.71 38.00
N TYR A 192 18.29 23.99 36.77
CA TYR A 192 19.14 24.69 35.79
C TYR A 192 19.34 26.18 36.10
N ASP A 193 18.41 26.80 36.84
CA ASP A 193 18.52 28.18 37.31
C ASP A 193 19.40 28.30 38.54
N ILE A 194 19.79 27.16 39.12
CA ILE A 194 20.73 27.12 40.22
C ILE A 194 22.13 27.36 39.67
N LEU A 195 22.64 28.55 39.90
CA LEU A 195 24.07 28.82 39.81
C LEU A 195 24.64 28.84 41.22
N VAL A 196 25.45 27.85 41.57
CA VAL A 196 26.18 27.87 42.83
C VAL A 196 27.38 28.82 42.66
N PRO A 197 27.51 29.86 43.50
CA PRO A 197 28.60 30.81 43.39
C PRO A 197 29.93 30.13 43.74
N THR A 198 30.89 30.20 42.80
CA THR A 198 32.28 29.75 42.97
C THR A 198 33.25 30.92 42.77
N VAL A 199 34.53 30.66 43.01
CA VAL A 199 35.59 31.65 42.78
C VAL A 199 35.60 32.10 41.32
N GLU A 200 35.44 31.16 40.38
CA GLU A 200 35.45 31.43 38.94
C GLU A 200 34.23 32.23 38.51
N THR A 201 33.03 31.90 38.99
CA THR A 201 31.81 32.60 38.60
C THR A 201 31.82 34.04 39.10
N VAL A 202 32.22 34.26 40.36
CA VAL A 202 32.35 35.60 40.95
C VAL A 202 33.37 36.44 40.18
N ARG A 203 34.53 35.85 39.87
CA ARG A 203 35.62 36.50 39.13
C ARG A 203 35.20 36.86 37.69
N SER A 204 34.59 35.93 36.95
CA SER A 204 34.12 36.18 35.58
C SER A 204 32.98 37.19 35.55
N THR A 205 32.04 37.13 36.49
CA THR A 205 30.96 38.12 36.65
C THR A 205 31.53 39.51 36.93
N TRP A 206 32.54 39.59 37.80
CA TRP A 206 33.23 40.85 38.07
C TRP A 206 33.91 41.42 36.81
N LEU A 207 34.65 40.61 36.05
CA LEU A 207 35.25 41.03 34.78
C LEU A 207 34.22 41.52 33.76
N LEU A 208 33.11 40.78 33.61
CA LEU A 208 31.99 41.18 32.75
C LEU A 208 31.42 42.54 33.17
N SER A 209 31.17 42.73 34.47
CA SER A 209 30.62 43.98 35.01
C SER A 209 31.50 45.19 34.71
N LEU A 210 32.83 45.04 34.83
CA LEU A 210 33.79 46.08 34.55
C LEU A 210 33.78 46.52 33.08
N MET A 211 33.81 45.55 32.16
CA MET A 211 33.86 45.83 30.73
C MET A 211 32.53 46.39 30.20
N ILE A 212 31.40 45.87 30.70
CA ILE A 212 30.07 46.32 30.28
C ILE A 212 29.80 47.75 30.75
N ARG A 213 30.31 48.13 31.93
CA ARG A 213 30.28 49.50 32.47
C ARG A 213 30.97 50.50 31.55
N ILE A 214 32.17 50.17 31.04
CA ILE A 214 32.90 51.01 30.08
C ILE A 214 32.41 50.86 28.63
N ARG A 215 31.32 50.12 28.41
CA ARG A 215 30.73 49.82 27.08
C ARG A 215 31.68 49.11 26.10
N ARG A 216 32.62 48.31 26.61
CA ARG A 216 33.53 47.49 25.80
C ARG A 216 32.93 46.11 25.57
N SER A 217 33.02 45.60 24.33
CA SER A 217 32.58 44.25 23.99
C SER A 217 33.50 43.19 24.61
N VAL A 218 32.93 42.07 25.07
CA VAL A 218 33.68 41.01 25.77
C VAL A 218 33.51 39.67 25.07
N VAL A 219 34.59 38.88 25.01
CA VAL A 219 34.54 37.47 24.61
C VAL A 219 35.14 36.57 25.68
N LEU A 220 34.37 35.56 26.11
CA LEU A 220 34.83 34.49 26.99
C LEU A 220 35.23 33.28 26.15
N VAL A 221 36.48 32.86 26.27
CA VAL A 221 37.05 31.72 25.54
C VAL A 221 37.29 30.60 26.54
N GLY A 222 36.93 29.36 26.22
CA GLY A 222 37.22 28.24 27.11
C GLY A 222 36.66 26.92 26.61
N GLU A 223 37.05 25.83 27.24
CA GLU A 223 36.58 24.49 26.85
C GLU A 223 35.06 24.33 27.05
N THR A 224 34.44 23.42 26.30
CA THR A 224 33.02 23.11 26.51
C THR A 224 32.77 22.66 27.94
N GLY A 225 31.75 23.21 28.59
CA GLY A 225 31.45 22.91 29.98
C GLY A 225 32.13 23.80 31.02
N THR A 226 32.92 24.83 30.66
CA THR A 226 33.48 25.79 31.63
C THR A 226 32.47 26.85 32.14
N SER A 227 31.18 26.55 32.15
CA SER A 227 30.09 27.45 32.62
C SER A 227 30.03 28.84 31.98
N LYS A 228 30.65 29.05 30.79
CA LYS A 228 30.62 30.33 30.06
C LYS A 228 29.21 30.89 29.87
N THR A 229 28.37 30.10 29.19
CA THR A 229 26.98 30.46 28.88
C THR A 229 26.17 30.70 30.16
N ALA A 230 26.32 29.81 31.16
CA ALA A 230 25.62 29.95 32.44
C ALA A 230 26.00 31.24 33.19
N THR A 231 27.29 31.57 33.24
CA THR A 231 27.78 32.79 33.91
C THR A 231 27.31 34.05 33.20
N ILE A 232 27.35 34.07 31.86
CA ILE A 232 26.88 35.23 31.08
C ILE A 232 25.37 35.41 31.23
N LEU A 233 24.59 34.32 31.12
CA LEU A 233 23.13 34.40 31.25
C LEU A 233 22.71 34.80 32.67
N ASP A 234 23.38 34.31 33.71
CA ASP A 234 23.11 34.72 35.09
C ASP A 234 23.41 36.21 35.30
N TYR A 235 24.55 36.69 34.79
CA TYR A 235 24.86 38.12 34.79
C TYR A 235 23.78 38.93 34.06
N LEU A 236 23.35 38.48 32.87
CA LEU A 236 22.35 39.18 32.05
C LEU A 236 20.96 39.22 32.71
N ARG A 237 20.59 38.21 33.50
CA ARG A 237 19.35 38.21 34.30
C ARG A 237 19.38 39.22 35.44
N GLY A 238 20.57 39.54 35.95
CA GLY A 238 20.77 40.55 36.98
C GLY A 238 20.78 41.99 36.45
N VAL A 239 20.73 42.19 35.12
CA VAL A 239 20.68 43.53 34.51
C VAL A 239 19.23 44.04 34.55
N ASP A 240 19.06 45.34 34.79
CA ASP A 240 17.74 45.97 34.85
C ASP A 240 17.02 46.00 33.47
N ASP A 241 15.92 45.26 33.37
CA ASP A 241 15.05 45.13 32.19
C ASP A 241 14.46 46.47 31.70
N ASN A 242 14.41 47.49 32.58
CA ASN A 242 13.93 48.82 32.22
C ASN A 242 14.93 49.59 31.38
N THR A 243 16.24 49.38 31.60
CA THR A 243 17.32 50.12 30.92
C THR A 243 17.97 49.31 29.80
N THR A 244 17.90 47.98 29.86
CA THR A 244 18.61 47.10 28.95
C THR A 244 17.69 46.03 28.39
N LEU A 245 17.77 45.81 27.08
CA LEU A 245 17.16 44.68 26.38
C LEU A 245 18.25 43.66 26.08
N VAL A 246 17.97 42.38 26.28
CA VAL A 246 18.92 41.28 26.05
C VAL A 246 18.48 40.47 24.83
N LEU A 247 19.40 40.25 23.89
CA LEU A 247 19.21 39.39 22.73
C LEU A 247 20.22 38.24 22.76
N ASN A 248 19.72 37.01 22.86
CA ASN A 248 20.55 35.80 22.79
C ASN A 248 20.56 35.25 21.36
N MET A 249 21.75 35.11 20.77
CA MET A 249 21.97 34.48 19.48
C MET A 249 22.90 33.28 19.64
N ASN A 250 22.55 32.15 19.03
CA ASN A 250 23.40 30.98 18.98
C ASN A 250 23.85 30.72 17.54
N PHE A 251 25.14 30.48 17.34
CA PHE A 251 25.70 30.23 16.01
C PHE A 251 25.84 28.73 15.73
N SER A 252 25.36 28.33 14.56
CA SER A 252 25.56 26.99 14.00
C SER A 252 26.59 27.03 12.87
N SER A 253 26.96 25.87 12.34
CA SER A 253 27.84 25.80 11.15
C SER A 253 27.25 26.49 9.93
N ARG A 254 25.92 26.61 9.84
CA ARG A 254 25.19 27.11 8.67
C ARG A 254 24.72 28.56 8.83
N THR A 255 24.81 29.12 10.03
CA THR A 255 24.36 30.49 10.31
C THR A 255 24.96 31.47 9.31
N THR A 256 24.10 32.23 8.66
CA THR A 256 24.49 33.18 7.62
C THR A 256 24.53 34.59 8.17
N SER A 257 25.17 35.49 7.43
CA SER A 257 25.13 36.92 7.75
C SER A 257 23.71 37.50 7.67
N LEU A 258 22.82 36.93 6.85
CA LEU A 258 21.43 37.39 6.75
C LEU A 258 20.64 37.03 8.01
N ASP A 259 20.91 35.88 8.62
CA ASP A 259 20.26 35.45 9.86
C ASP A 259 20.62 36.37 11.01
N VAL A 260 21.90 36.74 11.14
CA VAL A 260 22.36 37.74 12.12
C VAL A 260 21.66 39.08 11.90
N GLN A 261 21.57 39.54 10.64
CA GLN A 261 20.90 40.79 10.31
C GLN A 261 19.42 40.77 10.70
N ARG A 262 18.67 39.73 10.31
CA ARG A 262 17.25 39.57 10.63
C ARG A 262 17.01 39.51 12.14
N ASN A 263 17.87 38.81 12.87
CA ASN A 263 17.77 38.71 14.34
C ASN A 263 17.97 40.06 15.03
N LEU A 264 18.93 40.85 14.56
CA LEU A 264 19.13 42.21 15.08
C LEU A 264 17.95 43.11 14.72
N GLU A 265 17.54 43.13 13.45
CA GLU A 265 16.44 43.98 12.96
C GLU A 265 15.11 43.66 13.67
N ALA A 266 14.85 42.39 14.02
CA ALA A 266 13.66 41.98 14.76
C ALA A 266 13.59 42.51 16.21
N ASN A 267 14.69 43.05 16.75
CA ASN A 267 14.78 43.61 18.11
C ASN A 267 15.12 45.12 18.10
N MET A 268 15.07 45.77 16.94
CA MET A 268 15.37 47.19 16.77
C MET A 268 14.20 47.94 16.15
N GLU A 269 14.00 49.18 16.61
CA GLU A 269 13.04 50.11 16.05
C GLU A 269 13.75 51.16 15.19
N LYS A 270 13.04 51.62 14.16
CA LYS A 270 13.52 52.71 13.31
C LYS A 270 13.26 54.05 14.02
N ARG A 271 14.32 54.76 14.41
CA ARG A 271 14.23 56.08 15.09
C ARG A 271 14.13 57.24 14.10
N THR A 272 14.96 57.21 13.05
CA THR A 272 14.98 58.19 11.95
C THR A 272 15.17 57.48 10.62
N LYS A 273 15.22 58.21 9.48
CA LYS A 273 15.26 57.62 8.13
C LYS A 273 16.28 56.47 7.98
N ASP A 274 17.46 56.63 8.57
CA ASP A 274 18.58 55.69 8.45
C ASP A 274 19.13 55.21 9.80
N THR A 275 18.55 55.62 10.94
CA THR A 275 19.04 55.23 12.28
C THR A 275 18.09 54.23 12.95
N TYR A 276 18.66 53.12 13.39
CA TYR A 276 18.01 52.03 14.10
C TYR A 276 18.62 51.88 15.50
N GLY A 277 17.81 51.46 16.44
CA GLY A 277 18.25 51.14 17.79
C GLY A 277 17.16 50.44 18.57
N PRO A 278 17.45 49.95 19.78
CA PRO A 278 16.41 49.43 20.68
C PRO A 278 15.34 50.49 20.99
N PRO A 279 14.18 50.05 21.56
CA PRO A 279 13.13 50.94 22.03
C PRO A 279 13.67 52.12 22.84
N SER A 280 12.99 53.27 22.77
CA SER A 280 13.47 54.54 23.34
C SER A 280 13.97 54.39 24.79
N ASN A 281 15.14 54.97 25.08
CA ASN A 281 15.84 54.91 26.38
C ASN A 281 16.39 53.53 26.83
N LYS A 282 16.32 52.48 25.99
CA LYS A 282 16.98 51.20 26.27
C LYS A 282 18.30 51.03 25.53
N ARG A 283 19.18 50.17 26.05
CA ARG A 283 20.40 49.65 25.39
C ARG A 283 20.17 48.19 25.01
N LEU A 284 20.65 47.74 23.85
CA LEU A 284 20.59 46.33 23.46
C LEU A 284 21.92 45.63 23.77
N LEU A 285 21.89 44.65 24.67
CA LEU A 285 23.01 43.73 24.90
C LEU A 285 22.78 42.45 24.12
N ILE A 286 23.72 42.14 23.23
CA ILE A 286 23.67 41.01 22.32
C ILE A 286 24.64 39.97 22.85
N PHE A 287 24.11 38.84 23.31
CA PHE A 287 24.89 37.67 23.68
C PHE A 287 24.99 36.72 22.49
N ILE A 288 26.21 36.36 22.11
CA ILE A 288 26.52 35.43 21.01
C ILE A 288 27.17 34.19 21.61
N ASP A 289 26.46 33.07 21.61
CA ASP A 289 27.02 31.78 22.01
C ASP A 289 27.64 31.04 20.81
N ASP A 290 28.67 30.24 21.10
CA ASP A 290 29.42 29.43 20.11
C ASP A 290 29.86 30.25 18.87
N MET A 291 30.38 31.46 19.11
CA MET A 291 30.69 32.45 18.06
C MET A 291 31.56 31.91 16.92
N ASN A 292 32.44 30.93 17.17
CA ASN A 292 33.35 30.36 16.19
C ASN A 292 32.84 29.09 15.48
N MET A 293 31.56 28.76 15.61
CA MET A 293 30.93 27.64 14.89
C MET A 293 30.68 27.85 13.39
N PRO A 294 30.34 29.05 12.87
CA PRO A 294 29.97 29.20 11.46
C PRO A 294 31.06 28.69 10.51
N GLN A 295 30.67 27.98 9.45
CA GLN A 295 31.63 27.47 8.48
C GLN A 295 32.25 28.59 7.66
N SER A 296 33.53 28.43 7.34
CA SER A 296 34.21 29.24 6.35
C SER A 296 33.62 28.96 4.96
N SER A 297 32.98 29.96 4.34
CA SER A 297 32.25 29.81 3.08
C SER A 297 32.95 30.56 1.95
N SER A 298 33.21 29.89 0.82
CA SER A 298 33.88 30.46 -0.36
C SER A 298 33.16 31.69 -0.95
N ASN A 299 31.94 31.93 -0.50
CA ASN A 299 31.03 32.91 -1.08
C ASN A 299 31.06 34.27 -0.39
N PHE A 300 31.84 34.54 0.65
CA PHE A 300 31.81 35.89 1.26
C PHE A 300 32.25 37.00 0.29
N TYR A 301 33.34 36.78 -0.47
CA TYR A 301 33.78 37.72 -1.51
C TYR A 301 32.81 37.81 -2.70
N TYR A 302 31.97 36.80 -2.91
CA TYR A 302 31.07 36.70 -4.06
C TYR A 302 29.60 36.93 -3.76
N THR A 303 29.15 37.08 -2.51
CA THR A 303 27.74 37.35 -2.18
C THR A 303 27.57 38.73 -1.58
N TYR A 304 28.32 39.11 -0.53
CA TYR A 304 28.15 40.45 0.05
C TYR A 304 28.73 41.56 -0.85
N ILE A 305 29.91 41.33 -1.44
CA ILE A 305 30.48 42.24 -2.45
C ILE A 305 29.76 42.12 -3.80
N MET A 306 29.17 40.98 -4.20
CA MET A 306 28.35 40.94 -5.42
C MET A 306 26.94 41.46 -5.21
N ASP A 307 26.37 41.45 -4.02
CA ASP A 307 25.08 42.09 -3.76
C ASP A 307 25.27 43.60 -3.70
N ILE A 308 26.35 44.06 -3.05
CA ILE A 308 26.79 45.47 -3.11
C ILE A 308 27.26 45.84 -4.52
N LYS A 309 28.03 45.00 -5.23
CA LYS A 309 28.43 45.24 -6.63
C LYS A 309 27.26 45.12 -7.58
N ARG A 310 26.29 44.22 -7.41
CA ARG A 310 25.09 44.10 -8.27
C ARG A 310 24.24 45.34 -8.13
N ALA A 311 24.00 45.79 -6.90
CA ALA A 311 23.25 47.01 -6.69
C ALA A 311 24.08 48.30 -6.95
N LEU A 312 25.42 48.24 -6.99
CA LEU A 312 26.27 49.28 -7.60
C LEU A 312 26.39 49.18 -9.15
N LEU A 313 26.19 48.00 -9.73
CA LEU A 313 26.31 47.68 -11.17
C LEU A 313 24.97 47.75 -11.91
N ASP A 314 23.84 47.92 -11.22
CA ASP A 314 22.57 48.40 -11.82
C ASP A 314 22.70 49.85 -12.37
N LEU A 315 23.90 50.43 -12.32
CA LEU A 315 24.32 51.63 -13.05
C LEU A 315 25.13 51.35 -14.34
N ARG A 316 25.22 50.09 -14.83
CA ARG A 316 25.84 49.83 -16.14
C ARG A 316 25.33 48.57 -16.85
N ASP A 317 24.69 48.81 -18.00
CA ASP A 317 24.28 47.85 -19.04
C ASP A 317 25.43 46.98 -19.59
N THR A 318 25.89 45.97 -18.86
CA THR A 318 26.69 44.88 -19.44
C THR A 318 26.92 43.76 -18.43
N LEU A 319 26.00 42.79 -18.35
CA LEU A 319 26.28 41.38 -18.08
C LEU A 319 24.99 40.55 -18.28
N HIS A 320 24.83 40.02 -19.49
CA HIS A 320 23.78 39.06 -19.82
C HIS A 320 24.13 37.67 -19.24
N SER A 321 23.43 37.23 -18.19
CA SER A 321 22.68 35.96 -18.14
C SER A 321 22.19 35.69 -16.72
N PRO A 322 20.87 35.58 -16.48
CA PRO A 322 20.33 35.01 -15.26
C PRO A 322 20.09 33.51 -15.47
N ASN A 323 20.32 32.72 -14.42
CA ASN A 323 20.03 31.27 -14.29
C ASN A 323 21.20 30.33 -14.57
N GLN A 324 22.01 30.05 -13.54
CA GLN A 324 22.45 28.69 -13.14
C GLN A 324 23.57 28.79 -12.09
N TYR A 325 23.25 29.02 -10.82
CA TYR A 325 24.13 28.58 -9.72
C TYR A 325 23.27 28.25 -8.51
N TYR A 326 22.51 27.16 -8.64
CA TYR A 326 21.98 26.44 -7.49
C TYR A 326 23.11 25.59 -6.89
N GLY A 327 23.37 25.82 -5.61
CA GLY A 327 23.78 24.80 -4.65
C GLY A 327 25.07 24.03 -4.91
N TYR A 328 26.21 24.57 -4.49
CA TYR A 328 27.28 23.79 -3.87
C TYR A 328 28.03 24.67 -2.85
N HIS A 329 27.92 24.33 -1.57
CA HIS A 329 28.69 24.93 -0.49
C HIS A 329 30.15 24.42 -0.56
N GLN A 330 31.01 25.11 -1.33
CA GLN A 330 32.45 24.90 -1.20
C GLN A 330 33.00 25.75 -0.04
N VAL A 331 33.93 25.16 0.71
CA VAL A 331 34.65 25.85 1.79
C VAL A 331 35.52 26.95 1.20
N ASP A 332 35.55 28.12 1.84
CA ASP A 332 36.48 29.19 1.43
C ASP A 332 37.91 28.69 1.56
N THR A 333 38.69 28.74 0.49
CA THR A 333 40.13 28.51 0.58
C THR A 333 40.82 29.61 1.39
N TYR A 334 40.17 30.78 1.58
CA TYR A 334 40.66 31.89 2.39
C TYR A 334 40.14 31.92 3.85
N GLY A 335 39.30 30.95 4.25
CA GLY A 335 38.86 30.79 5.64
C GLY A 335 37.82 31.79 6.16
N THR A 336 37.16 32.59 5.32
CA THR A 336 36.25 33.67 5.78
C THR A 336 34.88 33.15 6.26
N GLN A 337 34.46 33.56 7.45
CA GLN A 337 33.13 33.27 8.01
C GLN A 337 32.18 34.45 7.81
N GLN A 338 31.04 34.24 7.14
CA GLN A 338 30.13 35.34 6.78
C GLN A 338 29.54 36.09 8.00
N PRO A 339 29.03 35.42 9.05
CA PRO A 339 28.48 36.10 10.22
C PRO A 339 29.52 36.96 10.94
N ILE A 340 30.75 36.44 11.07
CA ILE A 340 31.86 37.14 11.74
C ILE A 340 32.26 38.39 10.98
N ALA A 341 32.33 38.33 9.66
CA ALA A 341 32.65 39.50 8.85
C ALA A 341 31.57 40.59 8.94
N MET A 342 30.31 40.22 9.07
CA MET A 342 29.23 41.18 9.33
C MET A 342 29.32 41.78 10.74
N LEU A 343 29.55 40.97 11.78
CA LEU A 343 29.72 41.47 13.15
C LEU A 343 30.91 42.41 13.26
N LYS A 344 32.00 42.13 12.55
CA LYS A 344 33.14 43.02 12.44
C LYS A 344 32.76 44.38 11.86
N LEU A 345 31.96 44.40 10.79
CA LEU A 345 31.44 45.64 10.21
C LEU A 345 30.59 46.43 11.22
N LEU A 346 29.72 45.73 11.96
CA LEU A 346 28.88 46.35 12.99
C LEU A 346 29.70 46.96 14.14
N LEU A 347 30.70 46.24 14.64
CA LEU A 347 31.56 46.71 15.74
C LEU A 347 32.51 47.85 15.33
N ASP A 348 33.03 47.83 14.09
CA ASP A 348 33.98 48.84 13.61
C ASP A 348 33.27 50.10 13.08
N ARG A 349 32.14 49.94 12.39
CA ARG A 349 31.45 51.03 11.67
C ARG A 349 30.09 51.42 12.24
N GLY A 350 29.53 50.65 13.19
CA GLY A 350 28.26 50.96 13.84
C GLY A 350 27.03 50.83 12.93
N GLY A 351 27.10 50.01 11.88
CA GLY A 351 25.97 49.85 10.95
C GLY A 351 26.22 48.83 9.86
N CYS A 352 25.21 48.59 9.02
CA CYS A 352 25.30 47.71 7.86
C CYS A 352 24.48 48.25 6.68
N TYR A 353 24.74 47.73 5.47
CA TYR A 353 23.92 48.07 4.30
C TYR A 353 22.65 47.22 4.27
N ASP A 354 21.55 47.81 3.83
CA ASP A 354 20.37 47.06 3.42
C ASP A 354 20.71 46.19 2.20
N ARG A 355 20.20 44.96 2.16
CA ARG A 355 20.44 44.02 1.04
C ARG A 355 19.33 44.07 -0.03
N GLY A 356 18.40 45.01 0.10
CA GLY A 356 17.43 45.36 -0.94
C GLY A 356 18.03 46.21 -2.08
N LYS A 357 17.19 46.58 -3.06
CA LYS A 357 17.61 47.31 -4.27
C LYS A 357 18.32 48.65 -4.00
N ASP A 358 17.96 49.35 -2.92
CA ASP A 358 18.41 50.73 -2.67
C ASP A 358 19.73 50.84 -1.88
N LEU A 359 20.30 49.72 -1.37
CA LEU A 359 21.56 49.67 -0.59
C LEU A 359 21.74 50.80 0.45
N ASN A 360 20.70 51.15 1.22
CA ASN A 360 20.81 52.22 2.20
C ASN A 360 21.66 51.79 3.41
N TRP A 361 22.53 52.69 3.91
CA TRP A 361 23.29 52.46 5.14
C TRP A 361 22.37 52.57 6.35
N LYS A 362 22.20 51.47 7.10
CA LYS A 362 21.49 51.43 8.37
C LYS A 362 22.49 51.68 9.51
N ASN A 363 22.38 52.85 10.14
CA ASN A 363 23.18 53.21 11.31
C ASN A 363 22.55 52.60 12.56
N MET A 364 23.24 51.70 13.24
CA MET A 364 22.75 50.99 14.43
C MET A 364 23.43 51.54 15.69
N LYS A 365 22.63 52.07 16.61
CA LYS A 365 23.12 52.71 17.84
C LYS A 365 22.71 51.95 19.10
N ASP A 366 23.42 52.23 20.19
CA ASP A 366 23.15 51.72 21.54
C ASP A 366 23.22 50.19 21.67
N LEU A 367 24.15 49.57 20.93
CA LEU A 367 24.43 48.13 20.97
C LEU A 367 25.64 47.82 21.87
N GLY A 368 25.59 46.67 22.57
CA GLY A 368 26.73 46.07 23.25
C GLY A 368 26.81 44.59 22.93
N TYR A 369 28.03 44.04 22.88
CA TYR A 369 28.25 42.65 22.48
C TYR A 369 28.98 41.88 23.57
N ILE A 370 28.45 40.71 23.90
CA ILE A 370 29.05 39.72 24.77
C ILE A 370 29.09 38.43 23.96
N ALA A 371 30.23 37.75 23.92
CA ALA A 371 30.38 36.52 23.16
C ALA A 371 31.00 35.41 24.01
N ALA A 372 30.65 34.17 23.69
CA ALA A 372 31.33 32.98 24.17
C ALA A 372 31.83 32.16 22.97
N MET A 373 33.03 31.59 23.07
CA MET A 373 33.54 30.67 22.07
C MET A 373 34.37 29.53 22.67
N GLY A 374 34.37 28.40 21.98
CA GLY A 374 35.20 27.25 22.32
C GLY A 374 36.61 27.36 21.71
N LYS A 375 37.53 26.50 22.16
CA LYS A 375 38.81 26.31 21.47
C LYS A 375 38.57 25.82 20.03
N ALA A 376 39.42 26.23 19.09
CA ALA A 376 39.36 25.76 17.71
C ALA A 376 39.60 24.23 17.63
N GLY A 377 38.86 23.54 16.75
CA GLY A 377 38.85 22.07 16.66
C GLY A 377 37.46 21.46 16.91
N GLY A 378 37.30 20.16 16.60
CA GLY A 378 36.04 19.43 16.85
C GLY A 378 34.81 19.94 16.08
N GLY A 379 35.00 20.71 15.00
CA GLY A 379 33.93 21.38 14.25
C GLY A 379 33.91 22.90 14.40
N ARG A 380 34.58 23.44 15.42
CA ARG A 380 34.80 24.88 15.61
C ARG A 380 35.97 25.38 14.76
N ASN A 381 35.80 26.56 14.18
CA ASN A 381 36.78 27.18 13.29
C ASN A 381 37.62 28.23 14.02
N GLU A 382 38.73 28.62 13.41
CA GLU A 382 39.51 29.77 13.84
C GLU A 382 38.82 31.08 13.41
N THR A 383 38.90 32.11 14.26
CA THR A 383 38.29 33.42 14.01
C THR A 383 39.32 34.43 13.53
N ASP A 384 38.92 35.38 12.66
CA ASP A 384 39.80 36.48 12.18
C ASP A 384 40.39 37.27 13.37
N PRO A 385 41.72 37.34 13.54
CA PRO A 385 42.33 38.09 14.63
C PRO A 385 41.93 39.58 14.67
N ARG A 386 41.64 40.18 13.51
CA ARG A 386 41.20 41.58 13.41
C ARG A 386 39.78 41.79 13.96
N PHE A 387 39.00 40.72 14.06
CA PHE A 387 37.68 40.76 14.68
C PHE A 387 37.80 40.56 16.19
N VAL A 388 38.63 39.60 16.63
CA VAL A 388 38.88 39.34 18.07
C VAL A 388 39.43 40.58 18.76
N SER A 389 40.28 41.38 18.11
CA SER A 389 40.84 42.61 18.68
C SER A 389 39.82 43.71 19.00
N LEU A 390 38.59 43.60 18.49
CA LEU A 390 37.48 44.50 18.83
C LEU A 390 36.84 44.15 20.18
N PHE A 391 37.16 42.98 20.74
CA PHE A 391 36.70 42.50 22.04
C PHE A 391 37.79 42.64 23.10
N SER A 392 37.39 42.54 24.38
CA SER A 392 38.28 42.15 25.47
C SER A 392 38.18 40.64 25.65
N THR A 393 39.30 39.95 25.57
CA THR A 393 39.34 38.48 25.56
C THR A 393 39.73 37.95 26.93
N PHE A 394 38.91 37.05 27.50
CA PHE A 394 39.19 36.37 28.76
C PHE A 394 39.11 34.85 28.59
N ASN A 395 40.16 34.14 28.98
CA ASN A 395 40.17 32.68 29.00
C ASN A 395 39.54 32.15 30.30
N MET A 396 38.44 31.42 30.22
CA MET A 396 37.82 30.70 31.32
C MET A 396 38.44 29.30 31.43
N THR A 397 39.09 29.06 32.57
CA THR A 397 39.65 27.75 32.92
C THR A 397 38.56 26.79 33.39
N PHE A 398 38.86 25.50 33.37
CA PHE A 398 37.98 24.50 33.94
C PHE A 398 37.95 24.65 35.47
N PRO A 399 36.78 24.52 36.13
CA PRO A 399 36.70 24.62 37.58
C PRO A 399 37.50 23.49 38.24
N ASP A 400 38.11 23.79 39.39
CA ASP A 400 38.82 22.81 40.18
C ASP A 400 37.86 21.80 40.85
N ASN A 401 38.42 20.68 41.32
CA ASN A 401 37.63 19.62 41.96
C ASN A 401 36.91 20.10 43.22
N ASP A 402 37.50 21.04 43.96
CA ASP A 402 36.91 21.59 45.18
C ASP A 402 35.69 22.47 44.85
N SER A 403 35.74 23.27 43.78
CA SER A 403 34.58 24.00 43.29
C SER A 403 33.49 23.06 42.78
N LEU A 404 33.84 22.00 42.02
CA LEU A 404 32.87 21.00 41.58
C LEU A 404 32.20 20.29 42.75
N LEU A 405 32.98 19.91 43.78
CA LEU A 405 32.46 19.33 45.00
C LEU A 405 31.49 20.30 45.68
N ARG A 406 31.87 21.56 45.87
CA ARG A 406 31.01 22.60 46.46
C ARG A 406 29.70 22.81 45.70
N ILE A 407 29.75 22.84 44.37
CA ILE A 407 28.56 23.02 43.52
C ILE A 407 27.57 21.88 43.76
N TYR A 408 28.01 20.65 43.52
CA TYR A 408 27.08 19.52 43.46
C TYR A 408 26.69 18.99 44.84
N SER A 409 27.61 19.00 45.81
CA SER A 409 27.27 18.65 47.19
C SER A 409 26.31 19.67 47.79
N GLY A 410 26.48 20.97 47.55
CA GLY A 410 25.58 22.00 48.06
C GLY A 410 24.16 21.90 47.50
N ILE A 411 24.02 21.54 46.23
CA ILE A 411 22.70 21.28 45.62
C ILE A 411 22.06 20.04 46.25
N LEU A 412 22.80 18.94 46.33
CA LEU A 412 22.28 17.68 46.84
C LEU A 412 21.94 17.75 48.33
N GLU A 413 22.79 18.40 49.14
CA GLU A 413 22.56 18.64 50.56
C GLU A 413 21.31 19.50 50.77
N GLY A 414 21.10 20.51 49.93
CA GLY A 414 19.89 21.33 49.94
C GLY A 414 18.61 20.53 49.70
N HIS A 415 18.64 19.60 48.73
CA HIS A 415 17.54 18.71 48.41
C HIS A 415 17.29 17.66 49.49
N LEU A 416 18.37 17.09 50.06
CA LEU A 416 18.28 15.97 51.01
C LEU A 416 17.98 16.39 52.46
N ARG A 417 17.83 17.69 52.76
CA ARG A 417 17.47 18.16 54.11
C ARG A 417 16.22 17.50 54.72
N PRO A 418 15.16 17.17 53.94
CA PRO A 418 13.98 16.48 54.47
C PRO A 418 14.21 14.98 54.74
N PHE A 419 15.34 14.40 54.32
CA PHE A 419 15.62 12.97 54.43
C PHE A 419 16.30 12.63 55.77
N ASN A 420 16.46 11.33 56.02
CA ASN A 420 17.19 10.83 57.17
C ASN A 420 18.64 11.32 57.19
N GLN A 421 19.18 11.60 58.38
CA GLN A 421 20.55 12.11 58.55
C GLN A 421 21.59 11.21 57.88
N GLU A 422 21.39 9.88 57.91
CA GLU A 422 22.28 8.92 57.24
C GLU A 422 22.38 9.16 55.73
N ILE A 423 21.29 9.57 55.08
CA ILE A 423 21.26 9.87 53.64
C ILE A 423 21.89 11.26 53.37
N LEU A 424 21.65 12.23 54.26
CA LEU A 424 22.26 13.55 54.17
C LEU A 424 23.79 13.49 54.25
N ASP A 425 24.32 12.64 55.12
CA ASP A 425 25.77 12.45 55.32
C ASP A 425 26.47 11.81 54.08
N LEU A 426 25.71 11.15 53.18
CA LEU A 426 26.25 10.58 51.94
C LEU A 426 26.63 11.62 50.90
N THR A 427 26.03 12.81 50.94
CA THR A 427 26.15 13.88 49.93
C THR A 427 27.60 14.11 49.47
N GLY A 428 28.52 14.32 50.41
CA GLY A 428 29.92 14.57 50.12
C GLY A 428 30.63 13.36 49.49
N ILE A 429 30.34 12.15 49.95
CA ILE A 429 30.94 10.89 49.47
C ILE A 429 30.45 10.58 48.06
N THR A 430 29.14 10.59 47.84
CA THR A 430 28.52 10.37 46.52
C THR A 430 29.00 11.42 45.52
N THR A 431 29.19 12.66 45.95
CA THR A 431 29.71 13.71 45.08
C THR A 431 31.16 13.47 44.67
N LYS A 432 32.00 13.09 45.62
CA LYS A 432 33.39 12.74 45.35
C LYS A 432 33.48 11.54 44.39
N MET A 433 32.70 10.48 44.61
CA MET A 433 32.62 9.32 43.72
C MET A 433 32.21 9.71 42.31
N THR A 434 31.18 10.56 42.16
CA THR A 434 30.68 11.00 40.85
C THR A 434 31.75 11.81 40.09
N ILE A 435 32.49 12.68 40.77
CA ILE A 435 33.59 13.46 40.16
C ILE A 435 34.76 12.53 39.78
N THR A 436 35.12 11.57 40.62
CA THR A 436 36.15 10.56 40.30
C THR A 436 35.75 9.75 39.07
N LEU A 437 34.50 9.29 39.00
CA LEU A 437 33.96 8.58 37.84
C LEU A 437 34.07 9.43 36.58
N TYR A 438 33.67 10.71 36.63
CA TYR A 438 33.78 11.63 35.50
C TYR A 438 35.21 11.73 34.94
N TRP A 439 36.21 11.89 35.82
CA TRP A 439 37.60 11.98 35.37
C TRP A 439 38.15 10.67 34.81
N MET A 440 37.72 9.51 35.34
CA MET A 440 38.03 8.20 34.76
C MET A 440 37.46 8.09 33.34
N LEU A 441 36.20 8.49 33.13
CA LEU A 441 35.54 8.47 31.81
C LEU A 441 36.22 9.38 30.80
N VAL A 442 36.53 10.62 31.18
CA VAL A 442 37.21 11.58 30.28
C VAL A 442 38.58 11.07 29.84
N LYS A 443 39.28 10.33 30.71
CA LYS A 443 40.60 9.77 30.44
C LYS A 443 40.53 8.50 29.57
N ASP A 444 39.64 7.57 29.90
CA ASP A 444 39.64 6.22 29.33
C ASP A 444 38.68 6.05 28.14
N LEU A 445 37.72 6.97 27.96
CA LEU A 445 36.75 6.98 26.85
C LEU A 445 36.79 8.29 26.03
N PRO A 446 37.92 8.63 25.38
CA PRO A 446 38.01 9.83 24.55
C PRO A 446 37.17 9.72 23.26
N PRO A 447 36.70 10.84 22.70
CA PRO A 447 35.93 10.84 21.46
C PRO A 447 36.79 10.39 20.27
N THR A 448 36.28 9.44 19.49
CA THR A 448 36.91 8.97 18.23
C THR A 448 35.96 9.18 17.04
N PRO A 449 36.39 9.04 15.77
CA PRO A 449 35.47 9.19 14.63
C PRO A 449 34.25 8.26 14.68
N SER A 450 34.40 7.01 15.17
CA SER A 450 33.29 6.09 15.39
C SER A 450 32.49 6.40 16.66
N LYS A 451 33.17 6.87 17.72
CA LYS A 451 32.59 7.24 19.02
C LYS A 451 32.53 8.77 19.19
N PHE A 452 32.06 9.49 18.17
CA PHE A 452 32.14 10.97 18.13
C PHE A 452 31.27 11.67 19.19
N HIS A 453 30.27 10.95 19.71
CA HIS A 453 29.32 11.43 20.72
C HIS A 453 29.75 11.12 22.16
N TYR A 454 30.92 10.49 22.34
CA TYR A 454 31.55 10.26 23.66
C TYR A 454 32.18 11.56 24.17
N ILE A 455 31.33 12.55 24.37
CA ILE A 455 31.72 13.88 24.84
C ILE A 455 31.13 14.05 26.22
N PHE A 456 31.98 13.86 27.23
CA PHE A 456 31.62 14.06 28.63
C PHE A 456 31.90 15.50 29.02
N ASN A 457 30.91 16.17 29.61
CA ASN A 457 31.05 17.55 30.07
C ASN A 457 30.28 17.79 31.38
N LEU A 458 30.40 18.98 31.98
CA LEU A 458 29.72 19.29 33.25
C LEU A 458 28.19 19.18 33.20
N ARG A 459 27.57 19.22 32.02
CA ARG A 459 26.13 18.98 31.85
C ARG A 459 25.75 17.55 32.19
N ASP A 460 26.62 16.59 31.94
CA ASP A 460 26.36 15.19 32.26
C ASP A 460 26.32 15.01 33.79
N LEU A 461 27.22 15.67 34.52
CA LEU A 461 27.13 15.76 35.98
C LEU A 461 25.80 16.39 36.41
N SER A 462 25.46 17.56 35.85
CA SER A 462 24.19 18.23 36.14
C SER A 462 22.96 17.33 35.91
N ARG A 463 22.96 16.48 34.88
CA ARG A 463 21.88 15.51 34.59
C ARG A 463 21.77 14.41 35.63
N ILE A 464 22.90 13.92 36.15
CA ILE A 464 22.92 12.91 37.22
C ILE A 464 22.27 13.49 38.49
N TYR A 465 22.70 14.67 38.90
CA TYR A 465 22.14 15.33 40.09
C TYR A 465 20.68 15.73 39.92
N ASN A 466 20.27 16.14 38.72
CA ASN A 466 18.86 16.40 38.44
C ASN A 466 18.01 15.14 38.68
N GLY A 467 18.47 13.97 38.23
CA GLY A 467 17.81 12.68 38.50
C GLY A 467 17.79 12.32 39.98
N LEU A 468 18.88 12.58 40.72
CA LEU A 468 18.92 12.38 42.17
C LEU A 468 17.92 13.27 42.92
N CYS A 469 17.68 14.50 42.43
CA CYS A 469 16.71 15.43 43.01
C CYS A 469 15.25 15.04 42.76
N LEU A 470 14.97 13.97 41.99
CA LEU A 470 13.64 13.37 41.88
C LEU A 470 13.31 12.42 43.04
N SER A 471 14.29 12.13 43.90
CA SER A 471 14.06 11.30 45.09
C SER A 471 13.10 11.98 46.06
N THR A 472 12.23 11.18 46.68
CA THR A 472 11.33 11.57 47.77
C THR A 472 11.60 10.75 49.03
N PRO A 473 11.39 11.31 50.22
CA PRO A 473 11.65 10.61 51.49
C PRO A 473 10.73 9.39 51.68
N ASP A 474 9.55 9.39 51.05
CA ASP A 474 8.58 8.29 51.15
C ASP A 474 9.06 7.00 50.45
N ARG A 475 9.80 7.13 49.34
CA ARG A 475 10.27 5.99 48.54
C ARG A 475 11.73 5.64 48.80
N PHE A 476 12.56 6.62 49.14
CA PHE A 476 13.99 6.46 49.36
C PHE A 476 14.32 6.69 50.83
N SER A 477 14.09 5.64 51.64
CA SER A 477 14.23 5.70 53.09
C SER A 477 15.57 5.16 53.60
N THR A 478 16.25 4.32 52.80
CA THR A 478 17.52 3.68 53.16
C THR A 478 18.68 4.16 52.28
N VAL A 479 19.90 4.07 52.83
CA VAL A 479 21.15 4.35 52.10
C VAL A 479 21.27 3.50 50.83
N ASP A 480 20.98 2.20 50.91
CA ASP A 480 21.13 1.28 49.78
C ASP A 480 20.16 1.60 48.62
N GLN A 481 18.93 2.02 48.93
CA GLN A 481 17.96 2.50 47.92
C GLN A 481 18.48 3.76 47.22
N PHE A 482 19.04 4.70 47.98
CA PHE A 482 19.60 5.93 47.43
C PHE A 482 20.86 5.68 46.58
N LEU A 483 21.75 4.78 47.01
CA LEU A 483 22.92 4.37 46.23
C LEU A 483 22.56 3.63 44.94
N ARG A 484 21.48 2.83 44.96
CA ARG A 484 20.93 2.19 43.76
C ARG A 484 20.35 3.22 42.79
N LEU A 485 19.68 4.27 43.28
CA LEU A 485 19.25 5.41 42.47
C LEU A 485 20.45 6.14 41.86
N TRP A 486 21.50 6.42 42.64
CA TRP A 486 22.73 7.04 42.12
C TRP A 486 23.34 6.21 40.99
N ARG A 487 23.45 4.89 41.18
CA ARG A 487 23.90 3.98 40.12
C ARG A 487 23.02 4.09 38.88
N ASN A 488 21.69 4.07 39.03
CA ASN A 488 20.76 4.23 37.90
C ASN A 488 21.04 5.53 37.14
N GLU A 489 21.12 6.67 37.83
CA GLU A 489 21.34 7.95 37.17
C GLU A 489 22.70 8.02 36.46
N CYS A 490 23.75 7.43 37.02
CA CYS A 490 25.02 7.26 36.32
C CYS A 490 24.87 6.41 35.06
N LEU A 491 24.19 5.27 35.12
CA LEU A 491 23.96 4.40 33.95
C LEU A 491 23.14 5.11 32.87
N ARG A 492 22.07 5.83 33.23
CA ARG A 492 21.17 6.49 32.28
C ARG A 492 21.81 7.69 31.57
N VAL A 493 22.73 8.39 32.23
CA VAL A 493 23.43 9.53 31.62
C VAL A 493 24.69 9.10 30.85
N ILE A 494 25.40 8.08 31.34
CA ILE A 494 26.69 7.66 30.79
C ILE A 494 26.54 6.44 29.90
N CYS A 495 25.98 5.33 30.39
CA CYS A 495 26.00 4.04 29.68
C CYS A 495 25.05 3.98 28.48
N ASP A 496 23.89 4.65 28.54
CA ASP A 496 22.91 4.66 27.44
C ASP A 496 23.47 5.30 26.15
N ARG A 497 24.54 6.10 26.27
CA ARG A 497 25.25 6.72 25.13
C ARG A 497 26.32 5.80 24.52
N LEU A 498 26.72 4.73 25.20
CA LEU A 498 27.84 3.88 24.78
C LEU A 498 27.39 2.85 23.75
N ILE A 499 28.25 2.59 22.75
CA ILE A 499 27.93 1.75 21.60
C ILE A 499 28.49 0.33 21.66
N THR A 500 29.51 0.05 22.49
CA THR A 500 30.10 -1.28 22.61
C THR A 500 29.86 -1.86 24.00
N GLU A 501 29.60 -3.17 24.07
CA GLU A 501 29.41 -3.87 25.35
C GLU A 501 30.67 -3.81 26.23
N GLU A 502 31.86 -3.83 25.61
CA GLU A 502 33.14 -3.64 26.32
C GLU A 502 33.20 -2.30 27.07
N ASP A 503 32.73 -1.20 26.45
CA ASP A 503 32.72 0.11 27.08
C ASP A 503 31.69 0.16 28.21
N LYS A 504 30.51 -0.46 28.01
CA LYS A 504 29.45 -0.52 29.02
C LYS A 504 29.92 -1.29 30.26
N LEU A 505 30.56 -2.45 30.07
CA LEU A 505 31.12 -3.26 31.15
C LEU A 505 32.22 -2.49 31.90
N LEU A 506 33.11 -1.81 31.17
CA LEU A 506 34.16 -0.98 31.78
C LEU A 506 33.59 0.08 32.75
N VAL A 507 32.53 0.79 32.33
CA VAL A 507 31.88 1.79 33.18
C VAL A 507 31.17 1.15 34.37
N GLN A 508 30.49 0.02 34.16
CA GLN A 508 29.87 -0.73 35.25
C GLN A 508 30.91 -1.20 36.29
N ASP A 509 32.09 -1.63 35.84
CA ASP A 509 33.20 -2.00 36.71
C ASP A 509 33.76 -0.80 37.49
N PHE A 510 33.90 0.37 36.85
CA PHE A 510 34.29 1.60 37.56
C PHE A 510 33.29 1.96 38.67
N ILE A 511 31.99 1.91 38.38
CA ILE A 511 30.94 2.17 39.37
C ILE A 511 31.01 1.13 40.51
N GLY A 512 31.14 -0.15 40.16
CA GLY A 512 31.23 -1.24 41.13
C GLY A 512 32.48 -1.16 42.03
N ASN A 513 33.63 -0.75 41.49
CA ASN A 513 34.85 -0.51 42.25
C ASN A 513 34.67 0.67 43.22
N LEU A 514 34.11 1.80 42.77
CA LEU A 514 33.85 2.96 43.62
C LEU A 514 32.89 2.65 44.77
N LEU A 515 31.86 1.84 44.53
CA LEU A 515 30.94 1.37 45.57
C LEU A 515 31.66 0.47 46.59
N ARG A 516 32.49 -0.48 46.12
CA ARG A 516 33.28 -1.36 47.00
C ARG A 516 34.28 -0.60 47.88
N GLU A 517 34.91 0.44 47.34
CA GLU A 517 35.89 1.24 48.07
C GLU A 517 35.28 2.13 49.15
N ASN A 518 34.11 2.72 48.90
CA ASN A 518 33.49 3.70 49.80
C ASN A 518 32.39 3.10 50.71
N PHE A 519 31.75 2.00 50.29
CA PHE A 519 30.59 1.40 50.94
C PHE A 519 30.70 -0.12 51.11
N ALA A 520 31.85 -0.59 51.64
CA ALA A 520 32.10 -2.02 51.86
C ALA A 520 31.11 -2.70 52.83
N ASN A 521 30.44 -1.94 53.70
CA ASN A 521 29.49 -2.45 54.69
C ASN A 521 28.02 -2.43 54.21
N SER A 522 27.73 -1.86 53.04
CA SER A 522 26.38 -1.83 52.44
C SER A 522 26.07 -3.12 51.70
N ASP A 523 24.79 -3.39 51.43
CA ASP A 523 24.38 -4.51 50.58
C ASP A 523 24.67 -4.21 49.10
N LEU A 524 25.93 -4.48 48.71
CA LEU A 524 26.40 -4.28 47.34
C LEU A 524 25.66 -5.17 46.33
N GLU A 525 25.16 -6.33 46.74
CA GLU A 525 24.39 -7.21 45.87
C GLU A 525 23.05 -6.55 45.50
N MET A 526 22.36 -5.97 46.47
CA MET A 526 21.13 -5.19 46.22
C MET A 526 21.38 -3.99 45.31
N ILE A 527 22.45 -3.22 45.55
CA ILE A 527 22.74 -1.98 44.80
C ILE A 527 23.07 -2.30 43.33
N VAL A 528 23.88 -3.34 43.09
CA VAL A 528 24.38 -3.69 41.74
C VAL A 528 23.42 -4.60 40.96
N ARG A 529 22.38 -5.14 41.61
CA ARG A 529 21.39 -6.03 40.96
C ARG A 529 20.77 -5.40 39.71
N ASN A 530 20.67 -6.20 38.66
CA ASN A 530 19.95 -5.90 37.42
C ASN A 530 18.61 -6.65 37.37
N PRO A 531 17.59 -6.14 36.65
CA PRO A 531 17.60 -4.87 35.93
C PRO A 531 17.49 -3.65 36.89
N SER A 532 17.83 -2.46 36.38
CA SER A 532 17.71 -1.19 37.10
C SER A 532 16.65 -0.34 36.39
N LEU A 533 15.39 -0.51 36.78
CA LEU A 533 14.23 0.12 36.12
C LEU A 533 13.60 1.14 37.06
N PHE A 534 13.80 2.42 36.75
CA PHE A 534 13.22 3.52 37.52
C PHE A 534 12.23 4.31 36.68
N GLY A 535 11.13 4.77 37.28
CA GLY A 535 10.14 5.61 36.62
C GLY A 535 8.98 6.01 37.52
N ASP A 536 8.13 6.91 37.03
CA ASP A 536 6.93 7.41 37.74
C ASP A 536 5.62 7.03 37.03
N PHE A 537 5.62 5.92 36.26
CA PHE A 537 4.50 5.50 35.41
C PHE A 537 3.52 4.50 36.06
N ARG A 538 3.67 4.18 37.35
CA ARG A 538 2.74 3.28 38.05
C ARG A 538 1.31 3.80 38.10
N TYR A 539 1.16 5.09 38.39
CA TYR A 539 -0.12 5.81 38.39
C TYR A 539 -0.24 6.66 37.12
N ALA A 540 0.14 6.08 35.96
CA ALA A 540 0.06 6.80 34.70
C ALA A 540 -1.38 6.99 34.19
N LEU A 541 -2.29 6.10 34.57
CA LEU A 541 -3.68 6.14 34.14
C LEU A 541 -4.61 6.74 35.21
N ASP A 542 -4.06 7.06 36.38
CA ASP A 542 -4.81 7.61 37.52
C ASP A 542 -4.42 9.08 37.71
N ASP A 543 -5.38 9.97 37.53
CA ASP A 543 -5.20 11.42 37.66
C ASP A 543 -5.27 11.89 39.13
N ASP A 544 -5.84 11.08 40.04
CA ASP A 544 -6.06 11.45 41.44
C ASP A 544 -4.83 11.18 42.33
N GLU A 545 -3.97 10.23 41.93
CA GLU A 545 -2.75 9.86 42.67
C GLU A 545 -1.49 10.56 42.13
N PRO A 546 -0.61 11.10 43.01
CA PRO A 546 0.62 11.71 42.56
C PRO A 546 1.58 10.67 41.98
N ARG A 547 2.11 10.96 40.79
CA ARG A 547 3.16 10.15 40.16
C ARG A 547 4.49 10.38 40.88
N ILE A 548 5.04 9.30 41.46
CA ILE A 548 6.29 9.34 42.23
C ILE A 548 7.34 8.48 41.53
N TYR A 549 8.58 9.00 41.42
CA TYR A 549 9.70 8.28 40.86
C TYR A 549 10.15 7.14 41.80
N GLU A 550 10.10 5.89 41.34
CA GLU A 550 10.43 4.71 42.14
C GLU A 550 11.16 3.63 41.35
N ASP A 551 11.73 2.64 42.06
CA ASP A 551 12.30 1.43 41.48
C ASP A 551 11.21 0.39 41.23
N VAL A 552 10.99 0.05 39.96
CA VAL A 552 9.99 -0.92 39.48
C VAL A 552 10.47 -2.37 39.68
N GLN A 553 11.73 -2.56 40.08
CA GLN A 553 12.39 -3.82 40.45
C GLN A 553 12.69 -4.78 39.31
N ASP A 554 11.67 -5.29 38.60
CA ASP A 554 11.85 -6.33 37.57
C ASP A 554 11.09 -6.06 36.27
N TYR A 555 11.45 -6.83 35.24
CA TYR A 555 10.86 -6.70 33.91
C TYR A 555 9.39 -7.09 33.87
N GLU A 556 8.95 -8.07 34.65
CA GLU A 556 7.55 -8.56 34.62
C GLU A 556 6.60 -7.51 35.20
N ALA A 557 6.97 -6.88 36.32
CA ALA A 557 6.22 -5.77 36.90
C ALA A 557 6.15 -4.58 35.93
N CYS A 558 7.29 -4.22 35.32
CA CYS A 558 7.34 -3.14 34.32
C CYS A 558 6.48 -3.46 33.09
N LYS A 559 6.54 -4.71 32.61
CA LYS A 559 5.79 -5.20 31.45
C LYS A 559 4.28 -5.18 31.71
N ALA A 560 3.83 -5.61 32.89
CA ALA A 560 2.42 -5.56 33.27
C ALA A 560 1.87 -4.13 33.24
N LEU A 561 2.61 -3.17 33.82
CA LEU A 561 2.22 -1.75 33.81
C LEU A 561 2.14 -1.18 32.38
N PHE A 562 3.15 -1.44 31.55
CA PHE A 562 3.13 -0.95 30.17
C PHE A 562 2.12 -1.67 29.27
N HIS A 563 1.74 -2.92 29.56
CA HIS A 563 0.64 -3.58 28.87
C HIS A 563 -0.69 -2.89 29.14
N GLU A 564 -0.98 -2.58 30.41
CA GLU A 564 -2.18 -1.84 30.79
C GLU A 564 -2.25 -0.47 30.09
N ILE A 565 -1.13 0.27 30.07
CA ILE A 565 -1.03 1.56 29.36
C ILE A 565 -1.17 1.39 27.84
N LEU A 566 -0.63 0.31 27.26
CA LEU A 566 -0.73 0.04 25.83
C LEU A 566 -2.15 -0.35 25.42
N ASP A 567 -2.87 -1.08 26.27
CA ASP A 567 -4.26 -1.45 26.04
C ASP A 567 -5.15 -0.19 26.07
N ASP A 568 -4.99 0.67 27.09
CA ASP A 568 -5.67 1.96 27.15
C ASP A 568 -5.33 2.88 25.95
N TYR A 569 -4.06 2.92 25.52
CA TYR A 569 -3.67 3.62 24.29
C TYR A 569 -4.40 3.06 23.07
N ASN A 570 -4.49 1.74 22.93
CA ASN A 570 -5.12 1.10 21.78
C ASN A 570 -6.66 1.30 21.75
N GLU A 571 -7.28 1.52 22.90
CA GLU A 571 -8.71 1.86 23.00
C GLU A 571 -8.98 3.34 22.62
N ASN A 572 -8.11 4.26 23.07
CA ASN A 572 -8.33 5.70 22.96
C ASN A 572 -7.69 6.34 21.71
N MET A 573 -6.64 5.74 21.16
CA MET A 573 -5.83 6.27 20.06
C MET A 573 -5.80 5.30 18.87
N ASN A 574 -4.95 5.58 17.88
CA ASN A 574 -4.76 4.68 16.74
C ASN A 574 -4.03 3.40 17.19
N PRO A 575 -4.64 2.21 17.07
CA PRO A 575 -4.08 0.98 17.62
C PRO A 575 -2.70 0.66 17.06
N MET A 576 -1.77 0.31 17.94
CA MET A 576 -0.40 -0.09 17.62
C MET A 576 -0.09 -1.47 18.21
N ARG A 577 0.22 -2.43 17.33
CA ARG A 577 0.61 -3.80 17.72
C ARG A 577 2.08 -3.83 18.12
N LEU A 578 2.38 -3.34 19.31
CA LEU A 578 3.72 -3.32 19.87
C LEU A 578 3.96 -4.56 20.75
N VAL A 579 5.09 -5.24 20.55
CA VAL A 579 5.52 -6.35 21.41
C VAL A 579 6.51 -5.79 22.44
N LEU A 580 6.19 -5.97 23.72
CA LEU A 580 7.03 -5.52 24.84
C LEU A 580 7.98 -6.66 25.26
N PHE A 581 9.25 -6.50 24.92
CA PHE A 581 10.38 -7.32 25.38
C PHE A 581 11.37 -6.45 26.17
N ASP A 582 12.33 -7.07 26.85
CA ASP A 582 13.18 -6.45 27.87
C ASP A 582 13.85 -5.15 27.38
N ASP A 583 14.52 -5.17 26.21
CA ASP A 583 15.13 -3.97 25.64
C ASP A 583 14.10 -2.88 25.30
N ALA A 584 12.90 -3.25 24.84
CA ALA A 584 11.85 -2.29 24.55
C ALA A 584 11.37 -1.60 25.83
N LEU A 585 11.30 -2.32 26.96
CA LEU A 585 10.99 -1.78 28.27
C LEU A 585 12.12 -0.87 28.78
N GLU A 586 13.38 -1.26 28.59
CA GLU A 586 14.51 -0.38 28.91
C GLU A 586 14.45 0.93 28.10
N HIS A 587 14.21 0.86 26.79
CA HIS A 587 14.06 2.07 25.97
C HIS A 587 12.86 2.92 26.40
N LEU A 588 11.70 2.30 26.70
CA LEU A 588 10.53 3.02 27.21
C LEU A 588 10.81 3.74 28.52
N THR A 589 11.42 3.07 29.50
CA THR A 589 11.76 3.68 30.80
C THR A 589 12.76 4.83 30.64
N ARG A 590 13.76 4.71 29.75
CA ARG A 590 14.69 5.80 29.41
C ARG A 590 13.95 7.00 28.82
N MET A 591 13.09 6.78 27.83
CA MET A 591 12.34 7.84 27.15
C MET A 591 11.36 8.51 28.09
N GLN A 592 10.69 7.73 28.93
CA GLN A 592 9.76 8.20 29.94
C GLN A 592 10.48 9.10 30.96
N ARG A 593 11.64 8.67 31.48
CA ARG A 593 12.50 9.49 32.34
C ARG A 593 12.84 10.82 31.69
N VAL A 594 13.24 10.81 30.41
CA VAL A 594 13.59 12.04 29.67
C VAL A 594 12.39 12.98 29.51
N LEU A 595 11.21 12.46 29.13
CA LEU A 595 10.00 13.27 28.91
C LEU A 595 9.41 13.81 30.22
N ARG A 596 9.53 13.06 31.32
CA ARG A 596 8.98 13.43 32.62
C ARG A 596 9.88 14.36 33.43
N MET A 597 11.15 14.46 33.07
CA MET A 597 12.11 15.39 33.69
C MET A 597 11.68 16.87 33.62
N ASP A 598 10.66 17.24 32.84
CA ASP A 598 10.09 18.60 32.80
C ASP A 598 8.92 18.84 33.80
N ARG A 599 8.27 17.80 34.34
CA ARG A 599 7.00 17.99 35.06
C ARG A 599 7.17 18.51 36.48
N GLN A 600 8.36 18.41 37.03
CA GLN A 600 8.61 18.75 38.42
C GLN A 600 9.78 19.69 38.50
N ILE A 601 9.63 20.89 37.93
CA ILE A 601 10.68 21.91 37.75
C ILE A 601 11.34 21.71 36.36
N LEU A 602 11.46 22.76 35.53
CA LEU A 602 12.62 23.15 34.68
C LEU A 602 12.22 23.97 33.40
N SER A 603 13.16 24.55 32.63
CA SER A 603 13.03 25.42 31.41
C SER A 603 14.30 25.47 30.54
N ILE A 604 15.49 25.08 31.05
CA ILE A 604 16.71 24.93 30.23
C ILE A 604 17.06 23.45 29.95
N PHE A 605 16.66 22.52 30.81
CA PHE A 605 16.77 21.07 30.54
C PHE A 605 15.46 20.55 29.97
N ARG A 606 15.19 20.90 28.72
CA ARG A 606 14.05 20.35 27.99
C ARG A 606 14.28 18.86 27.81
N GLY A 607 13.29 18.05 28.14
CA GLY A 607 13.31 16.60 28.01
C GLY A 607 13.40 16.16 26.55
N ASN A 608 14.54 16.42 25.88
CA ASN A 608 14.79 16.11 24.49
C ASN A 608 15.59 14.83 24.38
N CYS A 609 15.23 14.01 23.41
CA CYS A 609 15.84 12.71 23.21
C CYS A 609 16.39 12.56 21.79
N LEU A 610 17.56 11.96 21.66
CA LEU A 610 18.15 11.53 20.39
C LEU A 610 18.21 10.01 20.37
N LEU A 611 17.24 9.40 19.69
CA LEU A 611 17.17 7.96 19.49
C LEU A 611 17.97 7.58 18.25
N VAL A 612 19.03 6.80 18.45
CA VAL A 612 19.91 6.38 17.37
C VAL A 612 19.75 4.90 17.13
N GLY A 613 19.30 4.50 15.94
CA GLY A 613 19.21 3.08 15.59
C GLY A 613 18.83 2.84 14.14
N VAL A 614 19.00 1.59 13.70
CA VAL A 614 18.61 1.17 12.34
C VAL A 614 17.09 1.28 12.12
N GLY A 615 16.67 1.40 10.87
CA GLY A 615 15.24 1.45 10.53
C GLY A 615 14.48 0.22 11.04
N GLY A 616 13.25 0.42 11.53
CA GLY A 616 12.41 -0.67 12.04
C GLY A 616 12.69 -1.14 13.47
N SER A 617 13.67 -0.55 14.17
CA SER A 617 14.01 -0.92 15.56
C SER A 617 12.96 -0.54 16.62
N GLY A 618 11.77 -0.06 16.22
CA GLY A 618 10.70 0.33 17.15
C GLY A 618 10.75 1.78 17.66
N LYS A 619 11.76 2.59 17.29
CA LYS A 619 11.94 3.99 17.77
C LYS A 619 10.64 4.80 17.79
N GLN A 620 9.97 4.94 16.65
CA GLN A 620 8.75 5.75 16.54
C GLN A 620 7.61 5.17 17.38
N SER A 621 7.36 3.86 17.30
CA SER A 621 6.31 3.20 18.07
C SER A 621 6.50 3.39 19.58
N LEU A 622 7.74 3.26 20.08
CA LEU A 622 8.03 3.50 21.50
C LEU A 622 7.91 4.99 21.87
N CYS A 623 8.25 5.92 20.97
CA CYS A 623 7.96 7.35 21.18
C CYS A 623 6.45 7.59 21.40
N HIS A 624 5.60 6.92 20.62
CA HIS A 624 4.15 7.06 20.72
C HIS A 624 3.65 6.66 22.11
N LEU A 625 4.03 5.46 22.55
CA LEU A 625 3.65 4.96 23.86
C LEU A 625 4.27 5.79 25.01
N ALA A 626 5.55 6.16 24.93
CA ALA A 626 6.21 6.96 25.95
C ALA A 626 5.62 8.37 26.07
N SER A 627 5.26 9.01 24.95
CA SER A 627 4.64 10.33 24.96
C SER A 627 3.22 10.27 25.53
N TYR A 628 2.46 9.23 25.19
CA TYR A 628 1.15 8.99 25.79
C TYR A 628 1.24 8.81 27.31
N THR A 629 2.16 7.95 27.75
CA THR A 629 2.45 7.73 29.18
C THR A 629 2.82 9.03 29.90
N ALA A 630 3.54 9.93 29.23
CA ALA A 630 3.93 11.23 29.78
C ALA A 630 2.84 12.32 29.68
N GLU A 631 1.67 12.01 29.12
CA GLU A 631 0.59 12.95 28.79
C GLU A 631 1.02 14.07 27.81
N CYS A 632 1.93 13.74 26.90
CA CYS A 632 2.40 14.62 25.85
C CYS A 632 1.71 14.27 24.53
N GLN A 633 1.12 15.28 23.86
CA GLN A 633 0.59 15.10 22.52
C GLN A 633 1.72 14.99 21.50
N ILE A 634 1.59 14.13 20.50
CA ILE A 634 2.61 14.03 19.47
C ILE A 634 2.33 15.01 18.34
N PHE A 635 3.38 15.74 17.98
CA PHE A 635 3.42 16.54 16.76
C PHE A 635 4.43 15.93 15.80
N GLN A 636 4.02 15.69 14.56
CA GLN A 636 4.87 15.17 13.51
C GLN A 636 4.56 15.92 12.21
N ILE A 637 5.59 16.31 11.47
CA ILE A 637 5.41 16.96 10.17
C ILE A 637 5.13 15.94 9.07
N MET A 638 4.26 16.30 8.12
CA MET A 638 3.96 15.49 6.95
C MET A 638 4.59 16.12 5.70
N LEU A 639 5.64 15.49 5.18
CA LEU A 639 6.30 15.97 3.97
C LEU A 639 5.39 15.80 2.75
N SER A 640 5.13 16.90 2.05
CA SER A 640 4.44 16.93 0.76
C SER A 640 5.41 17.26 -0.38
N ARG A 641 5.00 17.04 -1.64
CA ARG A 641 5.87 17.35 -2.80
C ARG A 641 6.08 18.86 -2.89
N GLY A 642 7.33 19.31 -2.78
CA GLY A 642 7.68 20.74 -2.76
C GLY A 642 7.76 21.36 -1.36
N TYR A 643 7.66 20.54 -0.30
CA TYR A 643 7.86 20.99 1.08
C TYR A 643 9.26 21.57 1.27
N ASN A 644 9.32 22.81 1.75
CA ASN A 644 10.53 23.63 1.88
C ASN A 644 10.59 24.33 3.25
N GLU A 645 11.63 25.13 3.49
CA GLU A 645 11.80 25.82 4.78
C GLU A 645 10.63 26.73 5.16
N SER A 646 10.01 27.43 4.20
CA SER A 646 8.84 28.28 4.49
C SER A 646 7.64 27.46 4.96
N SER A 647 7.39 26.30 4.33
CA SER A 647 6.31 25.39 4.75
C SER A 647 6.57 24.86 6.16
N PHE A 648 7.83 24.53 6.46
CA PHE A 648 8.21 24.08 7.79
C PHE A 648 8.07 25.16 8.87
N ARG A 649 8.40 26.43 8.56
CA ARG A 649 8.16 27.55 9.48
C ARG A 649 6.68 27.73 9.81
N GLU A 650 5.79 27.55 8.84
CA GLU A 650 4.33 27.60 9.08
C GLU A 650 3.86 26.44 9.98
N ASP A 651 4.33 25.21 9.75
CA ASP A 651 4.05 24.07 10.65
C ASP A 651 4.54 24.34 12.08
N LEU A 652 5.71 24.97 12.22
CA LEU A 652 6.25 25.38 13.52
C LEU A 652 5.40 26.47 14.19
N LYS A 653 4.84 27.44 13.46
CA LYS A 653 3.87 28.40 14.05
C LYS A 653 2.65 27.68 14.63
N GLY A 654 2.15 26.67 13.91
CA GLY A 654 1.08 25.80 14.41
C GLY A 654 1.46 25.06 15.69
N LEU A 655 2.69 24.53 15.77
CA LEU A 655 3.24 23.91 16.97
C LEU A 655 3.31 24.89 18.15
N TYR A 656 3.94 26.06 17.97
CA TYR A 656 4.10 27.06 19.03
C TYR A 656 2.78 27.65 19.52
N SER A 657 1.77 27.73 18.65
CA SER A 657 0.42 28.13 19.06
C SER A 657 -0.19 27.12 20.06
N ARG A 658 -0.07 25.82 19.78
CA ARG A 658 -0.55 24.77 20.71
C ARG A 658 0.25 24.72 22.02
N LEU A 659 1.57 24.97 21.94
CA LEU A 659 2.44 24.98 23.11
C LEU A 659 2.15 26.15 24.05
N GLY A 660 2.03 27.37 23.51
CA GLY A 660 1.94 28.59 24.31
C GLY A 660 0.50 29.04 24.55
N VAL A 661 -0.34 29.10 23.51
CA VAL A 661 -1.71 29.61 23.61
C VAL A 661 -2.64 28.55 24.22
N ASP A 662 -2.64 27.33 23.66
CA ASP A 662 -3.50 26.25 24.17
C ASP A 662 -2.94 25.58 25.44
N ASN A 663 -1.70 25.92 25.82
CA ASN A 663 -0.97 25.34 26.96
C ASN A 663 -0.89 23.81 26.94
N LYS A 664 -0.71 23.21 25.76
CA LYS A 664 -0.60 21.76 25.59
C LYS A 664 0.87 21.32 25.57
N LYS A 665 1.18 20.24 26.28
CA LYS A 665 2.50 19.60 26.23
C LYS A 665 2.62 18.78 24.94
N ILE A 666 3.72 18.99 24.22
CA ILE A 666 3.92 18.38 22.91
C ILE A 666 5.29 17.72 22.82
N ALA A 667 5.29 16.46 22.41
CA ALA A 667 6.44 15.73 21.92
C ALA A 667 6.54 15.89 20.39
N PHE A 668 7.48 16.70 19.93
CA PHE A 668 7.79 16.88 18.52
C PHE A 668 8.68 15.73 18.03
N LEU A 669 8.08 14.79 17.29
CA LEU A 669 8.78 13.67 16.70
C LEU A 669 9.36 14.03 15.33
N PHE A 670 10.68 14.06 15.23
CA PHE A 670 11.40 14.41 14.00
C PHE A 670 12.40 13.31 13.62
N SER A 671 12.22 12.71 12.45
CA SER A 671 13.02 11.58 11.96
C SER A 671 13.96 11.98 10.83
N ASP A 672 14.96 11.15 10.53
CA ASP A 672 15.82 11.32 9.36
C ASP A 672 15.05 11.50 8.05
N GLN A 673 13.89 10.84 7.91
CA GLN A 673 13.05 10.94 6.72
C GLN A 673 12.41 12.32 6.56
N HIS A 674 12.28 13.07 7.65
CA HIS A 674 11.72 14.42 7.64
C HIS A 674 12.75 15.49 7.20
N VAL A 675 14.05 15.14 7.12
CA VAL A 675 15.11 16.07 6.71
C VAL A 675 15.15 16.17 5.18
N ALA A 676 14.22 16.94 4.61
CA ALA A 676 14.22 17.24 3.18
C ALA A 676 15.38 18.17 2.78
N GLU A 677 15.67 19.16 3.64
CA GLU A 677 16.79 20.09 3.48
C GLU A 677 17.57 20.21 4.79
N GLU A 678 18.89 20.32 4.71
CA GLU A 678 19.76 20.49 5.89
C GLU A 678 19.47 21.80 6.67
N GLY A 679 18.70 22.75 6.09
CA GLY A 679 18.27 23.96 6.78
C GLY A 679 17.27 23.68 7.92
N PHE A 680 16.54 22.56 7.86
CA PHE A 680 15.60 22.20 8.93
C PHE A 680 16.34 21.94 10.24
N LEU A 681 17.51 21.32 10.17
CA LEU A 681 18.33 21.03 11.36
C LEU A 681 18.89 22.30 12.01
N GLU A 682 19.04 23.40 11.27
CA GLU A 682 19.38 24.70 11.84
C GLU A 682 18.22 25.25 12.69
N LEU A 683 16.98 25.15 12.19
CA LEU A 683 15.80 25.53 12.97
C LEU A 683 15.64 24.65 14.21
N ILE A 684 15.82 23.33 14.08
CA ILE A 684 15.83 22.40 15.23
C ILE A 684 16.93 22.74 16.23
N ASN A 685 18.15 23.06 15.77
CA ASN A 685 19.24 23.47 16.66
C ASN A 685 18.90 24.73 17.46
N ASN A 686 18.22 25.70 16.83
CA ASN A 686 17.69 26.87 17.54
C ASN A 686 16.61 26.46 18.56
N MET A 687 15.67 25.59 18.21
CA MET A 687 14.67 25.07 19.15
C MET A 687 15.30 24.31 20.33
N LEU A 688 16.37 23.55 20.11
CA LEU A 688 17.08 22.83 21.16
C LEU A 688 17.87 23.77 22.09
N THR A 689 18.28 24.95 21.62
CA THR A 689 19.21 25.83 22.33
C THR A 689 18.53 27.06 22.92
N THR A 690 17.81 27.85 22.11
CA THR A 690 17.08 29.05 22.54
C THR A 690 15.62 28.73 22.85
N GLY A 691 15.08 27.69 22.21
CA GLY A 691 13.71 27.25 22.44
C GLY A 691 12.62 27.85 21.61
N MET A 692 12.99 28.79 20.76
CA MET A 692 12.13 29.37 19.77
C MET A 692 12.98 29.65 18.53
N VAL A 693 12.37 29.48 17.37
CA VAL A 693 13.00 29.88 16.11
C VAL A 693 13.00 31.41 16.02
N PRO A 694 14.16 32.06 15.83
CA PRO A 694 14.21 33.49 15.65
C PRO A 694 13.47 33.95 14.38
N ALA A 695 12.86 35.15 14.45
CA ALA A 695 12.07 35.73 13.36
C ALA A 695 11.03 34.75 12.74
N LEU A 696 10.42 33.90 13.59
CA LEU A 696 9.35 32.99 13.16
C LEU A 696 8.04 33.72 12.88
N TYR A 697 7.73 34.74 13.69
CA TYR A 697 6.51 35.53 13.61
C TYR A 697 6.79 36.94 13.09
N ALA A 698 5.89 37.43 12.23
CA ALA A 698 5.82 38.85 11.91
C ALA A 698 5.29 39.65 13.12
N ASP A 699 5.57 40.95 13.18
CA ASP A 699 5.20 41.78 14.34
C ASP A 699 3.67 41.86 14.55
N GLU A 700 2.88 41.79 13.47
CA GLU A 700 1.42 41.71 13.52
C GLU A 700 0.94 40.41 14.21
N GLU A 701 1.57 39.28 13.91
CA GLU A 701 1.25 37.98 14.52
C GLU A 701 1.66 37.96 16.01
N LYS A 702 2.81 38.56 16.35
CA LYS A 702 3.26 38.68 17.75
C LYS A 702 2.27 39.49 18.59
N ASP A 703 1.79 40.62 18.08
CA ASP A 703 0.82 41.46 18.79
C ASP A 703 -0.49 40.70 19.07
N GLY A 704 -0.93 39.85 18.13
CA GLY A 704 -2.07 38.95 18.33
C GLY A 704 -1.86 37.95 19.48
N ILE A 705 -0.69 37.30 19.53
CA ILE A 705 -0.33 36.35 20.60
C ILE A 705 -0.18 37.07 21.96
N ILE A 706 0.45 38.26 21.97
CA ILE A 706 0.61 39.06 23.18
C ILE A 706 -0.76 39.47 23.74
N ALA A 707 -1.72 39.80 22.86
CA ALA A 707 -3.07 40.13 23.26
C ALA A 707 -3.80 38.95 23.93
N SER A 708 -3.63 37.72 23.41
CA SER A 708 -4.25 36.53 23.99
C SER A 708 -3.62 36.13 25.33
N MET A 709 -2.30 36.31 25.49
CA MET A 709 -1.57 35.92 26.72
C MET A 709 -1.62 36.97 27.83
N ARG A 710 -2.06 38.21 27.56
CA ARG A 710 -2.03 39.31 28.53
C ARG A 710 -2.82 39.02 29.80
N ALA A 711 -4.02 38.44 29.70
CA ALA A 711 -4.87 38.14 30.85
C ALA A 711 -4.22 37.11 31.79
N GLU A 712 -3.65 36.05 31.22
CA GLU A 712 -2.95 35.00 31.95
C GLU A 712 -1.67 35.53 32.62
N ALA A 713 -0.86 36.29 31.88
CA ALA A 713 0.38 36.88 32.39
C ALA A 713 0.11 37.85 33.57
N ALA A 714 -0.97 38.65 33.49
CA ALA A 714 -1.37 39.54 34.57
C ALA A 714 -1.79 38.79 35.84
N ASN A 715 -2.51 37.66 35.71
CA ASN A 715 -2.91 36.83 36.84
C ASN A 715 -1.71 36.20 37.57
N LEU A 716 -0.63 35.89 36.83
CA LEU A 716 0.62 35.34 37.38
C LEU A 716 1.60 36.44 37.87
N GLY A 717 1.19 37.70 37.87
CA GLY A 717 2.02 38.82 38.33
C GLY A 717 3.23 39.12 37.44
N LYS A 718 3.24 38.67 36.18
CA LYS A 718 4.29 39.00 35.21
C LYS A 718 4.12 40.43 34.68
N GLY A 719 5.21 41.06 34.24
CA GLY A 719 5.22 42.46 33.82
C GLY A 719 4.24 42.76 32.68
N LEU A 720 3.57 43.92 32.74
CA LEU A 720 2.56 44.33 31.74
C LEU A 720 3.16 44.81 30.40
N ALA A 721 4.49 44.93 30.31
CA ALA A 721 5.19 45.32 29.10
C ALA A 721 5.06 44.24 28.01
N LYS A 722 4.97 44.65 26.73
CA LYS A 722 4.82 43.73 25.60
C LYS A 722 5.96 42.71 25.55
N GLU A 723 7.19 43.15 25.83
CA GLU A 723 8.40 42.33 25.82
C GLU A 723 8.38 41.26 26.92
N SER A 724 7.88 41.62 28.11
CA SER A 724 7.76 40.69 29.24
C SER A 724 6.74 39.59 28.96
N ILE A 725 5.60 39.94 28.35
CA ILE A 725 4.58 38.96 27.93
C ILE A 725 5.13 38.05 26.82
N TRP A 726 5.90 38.59 25.88
CA TRP A 726 6.54 37.78 24.83
C TRP A 726 7.56 36.80 25.40
N GLN A 727 8.41 37.24 26.32
CA GLN A 727 9.34 36.34 27.03
C GLN A 727 8.60 35.26 27.81
N TYR A 728 7.49 35.61 28.48
CA TYR A 728 6.63 34.64 29.15
C TYR A 728 6.07 33.60 28.17
N PHE A 729 5.60 34.01 26.98
CA PHE A 729 5.16 33.08 25.93
C PHE A 729 6.29 32.15 25.47
N VAL A 730 7.51 32.67 25.26
CA VAL A 730 8.70 31.87 24.90
C VAL A 730 9.03 30.86 25.99
N GLU A 731 9.03 31.26 27.27
CA GLU A 731 9.25 30.38 28.41
C GLU A 731 8.17 29.30 28.52
N LYS A 732 6.90 29.66 28.31
CA LYS A 732 5.78 28.73 28.32
C LYS A 732 5.90 27.70 27.19
N CYS A 733 6.21 28.15 25.97
CA CYS A 733 6.45 27.25 24.85
C CYS A 733 7.63 26.32 25.11
N ALA A 734 8.68 26.84 25.74
CA ALA A 734 9.87 26.09 26.08
C ALA A 734 9.61 24.95 27.07
N ASN A 735 8.80 25.21 28.11
CA ASN A 735 8.46 24.22 29.14
C ASN A 735 7.54 23.11 28.61
N ASN A 736 6.75 23.40 27.58
CA ASN A 736 5.78 22.45 27.03
C ASN A 736 6.33 21.65 25.84
N LEU A 737 7.55 21.93 25.37
CA LEU A 737 8.12 21.35 24.16
C LEU A 737 9.20 20.32 24.46
N HIS A 738 8.97 19.08 24.03
CA HIS A 738 9.95 18.01 23.98
C HIS A 738 10.29 17.68 22.53
N ILE A 739 11.56 17.61 22.18
CA ILE A 739 12.00 17.25 20.83
C ILE A 739 12.58 15.83 20.87
N ILE A 740 12.00 14.93 20.08
CA ILE A 740 12.47 13.55 19.92
C ILE A 740 13.03 13.38 18.51
N LEU A 741 14.35 13.22 18.43
CA LEU A 741 15.08 13.02 17.18
C LEU A 741 15.31 11.53 16.94
N CYS A 742 14.76 10.99 15.85
CA CYS A 742 14.98 9.60 15.44
C CYS A 742 15.95 9.53 14.27
N MET A 743 17.21 9.19 14.56
CA MET A 743 18.28 9.18 13.56
C MET A 743 18.87 7.77 13.36
N SER A 744 19.44 7.54 12.18
CA SER A 744 20.12 6.33 11.80
C SER A 744 21.63 6.48 11.99
N PRO A 745 22.32 5.52 12.64
CA PRO A 745 23.77 5.54 12.75
C PRO A 745 24.48 5.09 11.47
N VAL A 746 23.73 4.73 10.43
CA VAL A 746 24.28 4.20 9.19
C VAL A 746 24.95 5.30 8.38
N GLY A 747 26.25 5.15 8.12
CA GLY A 747 27.07 6.09 7.36
C GLY A 747 27.56 7.29 8.18
N ASP A 748 28.19 8.26 7.52
CA ASP A 748 28.80 9.42 8.17
C ASP A 748 27.84 10.62 8.35
N THR A 749 26.60 10.49 7.88
CA THR A 749 25.61 11.58 7.87
C THR A 749 25.29 12.06 9.28
N LEU A 750 24.98 11.14 10.20
CA LEU A 750 24.68 11.49 11.59
C LEU A 750 25.86 12.21 12.26
N ARG A 751 27.07 11.68 12.11
CA ARG A 751 28.30 12.30 12.63
C ARG A 751 28.49 13.72 12.09
N THR A 752 28.28 13.90 10.79
CA THR A 752 28.44 15.21 10.13
C THR A 752 27.39 16.20 10.64
N ARG A 753 26.13 15.77 10.80
CA ARG A 753 25.04 16.58 11.37
C ARG A 753 25.33 16.97 12.81
N CYS A 754 25.74 16.02 13.66
CA CYS A 754 26.07 16.29 15.06
C CYS A 754 27.25 17.27 15.21
N ARG A 755 28.23 17.24 14.30
CA ARG A 755 29.33 18.20 14.28
C ARG A 755 28.88 19.60 13.83
N ASN A 756 28.02 19.67 12.83
CA ASN A 756 27.52 20.91 12.26
C ASN A 756 26.49 21.60 13.17
N PHE A 757 25.67 20.81 13.86
CA PHE A 757 24.58 21.22 14.73
C PHE A 757 24.82 20.66 16.14
N PRO A 758 25.71 21.28 16.94
CA PRO A 758 26.14 20.74 18.23
C PRO A 758 25.00 20.65 19.25
N GLY A 759 23.93 21.43 19.11
CA GLY A 759 22.74 21.33 19.95
C GLY A 759 22.10 19.94 19.91
N VAL A 760 22.22 19.21 18.80
CA VAL A 760 21.68 17.85 18.63
C VAL A 760 22.35 16.83 19.55
N VAL A 761 23.62 17.01 19.94
CA VAL A 761 24.31 16.10 20.88
C VAL A 761 24.32 16.68 22.28
N ASN A 762 24.54 17.98 22.39
CA ASN A 762 24.74 18.64 23.67
C ASN A 762 23.43 18.74 24.46
N ASN A 763 22.30 19.02 23.79
CA ASN A 763 21.02 19.35 24.45
C ASN A 763 20.00 18.20 24.41
N THR A 764 20.40 17.01 23.98
CA THR A 764 19.57 15.80 24.02
C THR A 764 20.21 14.72 24.87
N ILE A 765 19.40 13.81 25.41
CA ILE A 765 19.86 12.54 25.97
C ILE A 765 19.89 11.52 24.83
N ILE A 766 21.00 10.79 24.69
CA ILE A 766 21.21 9.86 23.59
C ILE A 766 20.82 8.46 24.06
N ASP A 767 20.00 7.78 23.28
CA ASP A 767 19.61 6.39 23.50
C ASP A 767 19.89 5.57 22.24
N TRP A 768 20.75 4.55 22.38
CA TRP A 768 21.18 3.69 21.28
C TRP A 768 20.35 2.41 21.19
N PHE A 769 19.67 2.25 20.07
CA PHE A 769 18.92 1.05 19.71
C PHE A 769 19.82 0.05 18.99
N PHE A 770 20.18 -0.99 19.71
CA PHE A 770 20.96 -2.10 19.19
C PHE A 770 20.10 -3.09 18.39
N PRO A 771 20.73 -3.95 17.56
CA PRO A 771 20.03 -5.07 16.95
C PRO A 771 19.36 -5.96 18.00
N TRP A 772 18.17 -6.47 17.69
CA TRP A 772 17.40 -7.29 18.61
C TRP A 772 18.13 -8.58 19.01
N PRO A 773 18.24 -8.90 20.31
CA PRO A 773 18.83 -10.15 20.77
C PRO A 773 17.93 -11.35 20.44
N LYS A 774 18.45 -12.59 20.66
CA LYS A 774 17.69 -13.83 20.43
C LYS A 774 16.34 -13.83 21.13
N GLN A 775 16.29 -13.35 22.38
CA GLN A 775 15.08 -13.28 23.21
C GLN A 775 14.02 -12.33 22.62
N ALA A 776 14.43 -11.16 22.13
CA ALA A 776 13.53 -10.22 21.48
C ALA A 776 12.97 -10.78 20.16
N LEU A 777 13.83 -11.38 19.33
CA LEU A 777 13.41 -12.03 18.08
C LEU A 777 12.38 -13.15 18.34
N TYR A 778 12.65 -13.99 19.34
CA TYR A 778 11.75 -15.07 19.74
C TYR A 778 10.39 -14.53 20.22
N SER A 779 10.40 -13.52 21.09
CA SER A 779 9.18 -12.90 21.63
C SER A 779 8.32 -12.29 20.52
N VAL A 780 8.95 -11.58 19.58
CA VAL A 780 8.25 -10.99 18.43
C VAL A 780 7.67 -12.07 17.50
N ALA A 781 8.47 -13.10 17.17
CA ALA A 781 8.00 -14.19 16.31
C ALA A 781 6.87 -14.99 16.96
N SER A 782 6.91 -15.20 18.27
CA SER A 782 5.86 -15.89 19.03
C SER A 782 4.52 -15.14 18.99
N VAL A 783 4.55 -13.80 19.01
CA VAL A 783 3.33 -12.98 18.92
C VAL A 783 2.84 -12.89 17.47
N MET A 784 3.74 -12.77 16.49
CA MET A 784 3.36 -12.68 15.07
C MET A 784 2.84 -14.01 14.51
N ILE A 785 3.46 -15.12 14.91
CA ILE A 785 3.02 -16.47 14.58
C ILE A 785 2.10 -16.92 15.71
N SER A 786 0.82 -16.54 15.63
CA SER A 786 -0.14 -16.91 16.67
C SER A 786 -0.15 -18.43 16.90
N PRO A 787 -0.09 -18.89 18.17
CA PRO A 787 -0.22 -20.32 18.49
C PRO A 787 -1.58 -20.89 18.07
N GLU A 788 -2.60 -20.05 17.89
CA GLU A 788 -3.94 -20.44 17.43
C GLU A 788 -4.06 -20.52 15.90
N ASN A 789 -2.96 -20.35 15.16
CA ASN A 789 -2.98 -20.39 13.70
C ASN A 789 -3.30 -21.81 13.20
N LYS A 790 -4.53 -22.00 12.70
CA LYS A 790 -5.03 -23.27 12.17
C LYS A 790 -4.18 -23.92 11.07
N LEU A 791 -3.34 -23.15 10.38
CA LEU A 791 -2.47 -23.66 9.31
C LEU A 791 -1.18 -24.31 9.83
N ILE A 792 -0.81 -24.05 11.08
CA ILE A 792 0.45 -24.52 11.68
C ILE A 792 0.09 -25.50 12.80
N PRO A 793 0.48 -26.78 12.72
CA PRO A 793 0.29 -27.73 13.81
C PRO A 793 1.01 -27.27 15.08
N GLU A 794 0.36 -27.39 16.25
CA GLU A 794 0.91 -26.97 17.55
C GLU A 794 2.29 -27.61 17.84
N GLU A 795 2.47 -28.88 17.48
CA GLU A 795 3.73 -29.63 17.65
C GLU A 795 4.94 -29.01 16.90
N HIS A 796 4.69 -28.25 15.85
CA HIS A 796 5.72 -27.64 15.01
C HIS A 796 5.87 -26.13 15.23
N TRP A 797 5.01 -25.53 16.06
CA TRP A 797 4.99 -24.09 16.29
C TRP A 797 6.32 -23.58 16.87
N GLU A 798 6.81 -24.20 17.95
CA GLU A 798 8.04 -23.78 18.62
C GLU A 798 9.27 -23.91 17.70
N ASN A 799 9.35 -25.01 16.96
CA ASN A 799 10.41 -25.26 15.97
C ASN A 799 10.40 -24.21 14.85
N LEU A 800 9.23 -23.78 14.40
CA LEU A 800 9.09 -22.74 13.38
C LEU A 800 9.55 -21.38 13.91
N VAL A 801 9.13 -21.01 15.12
CA VAL A 801 9.54 -19.77 15.78
C VAL A 801 11.07 -19.73 15.94
N GLU A 802 11.68 -20.79 16.47
CA GLU A 802 13.13 -20.87 16.63
C GLU A 802 13.85 -20.85 15.27
N HIS A 803 13.30 -21.49 14.24
CA HIS A 803 13.85 -21.44 12.90
C HIS A 803 13.84 -20.02 12.32
N CYS A 804 12.77 -19.26 12.50
CA CYS A 804 12.72 -17.86 12.08
C CYS A 804 13.84 -17.04 12.75
N VAL A 805 14.06 -17.22 14.05
CA VAL A 805 15.15 -16.56 14.79
C VAL A 805 16.52 -16.95 14.22
N LEU A 806 16.75 -18.24 14.01
CA LEU A 806 18.00 -18.77 13.44
C LEU A 806 18.30 -18.15 12.06
N VAL A 807 17.30 -18.09 11.18
CA VAL A 807 17.45 -17.50 9.84
C VAL A 807 17.92 -16.06 9.95
N HIS A 808 17.27 -15.25 10.79
CA HIS A 808 17.66 -13.85 10.95
C HIS A 808 19.09 -13.68 11.47
N GLN A 809 19.47 -14.43 12.51
CA GLN A 809 20.82 -14.40 13.08
C GLN A 809 21.88 -14.83 12.05
N SER A 810 21.61 -15.89 11.27
CA SER A 810 22.54 -16.34 10.24
C SER A 810 22.81 -15.26 9.17
N VAL A 811 21.80 -14.47 8.81
CA VAL A 811 21.93 -13.40 7.81
C VAL A 811 22.79 -12.25 8.34
N ILE A 812 22.79 -12.00 9.65
CA ILE A 812 23.70 -11.02 10.29
C ILE A 812 25.15 -11.47 10.08
N ASP A 813 25.46 -12.73 10.39
CA ASP A 813 26.80 -13.30 10.24
C ASP A 813 27.26 -13.31 8.77
N TYR A 814 26.37 -13.73 7.85
CA TYR A 814 26.66 -13.70 6.42
C TYR A 814 26.86 -12.28 5.90
N SER A 815 26.18 -11.28 6.45
CA SER A 815 26.36 -9.88 6.05
C SER A 815 27.74 -9.34 6.45
N LEU A 816 28.26 -9.75 7.61
CA LEU A 816 29.65 -9.45 8.01
C LEU A 816 30.66 -10.09 7.06
N TRP A 817 30.45 -11.35 6.71
CA TRP A 817 31.31 -12.07 5.78
C TRP A 817 31.25 -11.48 4.36
N PHE A 818 30.07 -11.06 3.91
CA PHE A 818 29.84 -10.39 2.63
C PHE A 818 30.59 -9.05 2.57
N LEU A 819 30.57 -8.27 3.64
CA LEU A 819 31.35 -7.05 3.76
C LEU A 819 32.86 -7.32 3.71
N GLN A 820 33.34 -8.34 4.43
CA GLN A 820 34.77 -8.68 4.44
C GLN A 820 35.27 -9.13 3.06
N ARG A 821 34.49 -9.93 2.33
CA ARG A 821 34.87 -10.47 1.02
C ARG A 821 34.67 -9.50 -0.13
N LEU A 822 33.52 -8.83 -0.19
CA LEU A 822 33.11 -8.03 -1.36
C LEU A 822 33.15 -6.52 -1.11
N ARG A 823 33.45 -6.09 0.12
CA ARG A 823 33.45 -4.67 0.54
C ARG A 823 32.13 -3.96 0.24
N ARG A 824 31.03 -4.71 0.22
CA ARG A 824 29.67 -4.21 0.04
C ARG A 824 28.90 -4.40 1.34
N TYR A 825 28.15 -3.37 1.73
CA TYR A 825 27.32 -3.42 2.93
C TYR A 825 25.95 -4.01 2.60
N ASN A 826 25.47 -4.90 3.46
CA ASN A 826 24.08 -5.32 3.52
C ASN A 826 23.57 -5.05 4.94
N TYR A 827 22.47 -4.31 5.07
CA TYR A 827 21.92 -3.93 6.37
C TYR A 827 20.80 -4.90 6.74
N VAL A 828 21.03 -5.67 7.80
CA VAL A 828 20.01 -6.54 8.40
C VAL A 828 19.26 -5.73 9.44
N THR A 829 17.97 -5.55 9.23
CA THR A 829 17.14 -4.72 10.12
C THR A 829 15.98 -5.53 10.71
N PRO A 830 15.46 -5.13 11.88
CA PRO A 830 14.24 -5.73 12.42
C PRO A 830 13.05 -5.63 11.47
N LYS A 831 12.96 -4.59 10.64
CA LYS A 831 11.94 -4.50 9.60
C LYS A 831 12.02 -5.67 8.61
N ASN A 832 13.23 -6.03 8.16
CA ASN A 832 13.41 -7.19 7.28
C ASN A 832 12.93 -8.49 7.94
N TYR A 833 13.04 -8.61 9.28
CA TYR A 833 12.53 -9.75 10.03
C TYR A 833 11.00 -9.80 10.06
N LEU A 834 10.37 -8.67 10.38
CA LEU A 834 8.91 -8.54 10.37
C LEU A 834 8.33 -8.80 8.96
N ASP A 835 8.97 -8.25 7.93
CA ASP A 835 8.59 -8.44 6.53
C ASP A 835 8.77 -9.90 6.10
N PHE A 836 9.83 -10.58 6.58
CA PHE A 836 10.06 -12.00 6.35
C PHE A 836 8.93 -12.87 6.93
N ILE A 837 8.56 -12.67 8.20
CA ILE A 837 7.48 -13.43 8.85
C ILE A 837 6.14 -13.13 8.16
N THR A 838 5.87 -11.86 7.86
CA THR A 838 4.62 -11.45 7.19
C THR A 838 4.52 -12.06 5.78
N CYS A 839 5.61 -12.05 5.03
CA CYS A 839 5.67 -12.66 3.70
C CYS A 839 5.49 -14.17 3.77
N TYR A 840 6.11 -14.83 4.75
CA TYR A 840 5.93 -16.27 4.98
C TYR A 840 4.47 -16.62 5.29
N LEU A 841 3.84 -15.93 6.24
CA LEU A 841 2.44 -16.17 6.61
C LEU A 841 1.48 -15.89 5.44
N LYS A 842 1.73 -14.83 4.67
CA LYS A 842 0.96 -14.53 3.47
C LYS A 842 1.11 -15.63 2.42
N LEU A 843 2.34 -16.06 2.14
CA LEU A 843 2.61 -17.13 1.17
C LEU A 843 1.98 -18.45 1.61
N LEU A 844 2.03 -18.77 2.90
CA LEU A 844 1.39 -19.95 3.47
C LEU A 844 -0.13 -19.91 3.22
N ASN A 845 -0.78 -18.78 3.49
CA ASN A 845 -2.20 -18.60 3.22
C ASN A 845 -2.52 -18.67 1.73
N ASP A 846 -1.78 -17.97 0.87
CA ASP A 846 -1.99 -17.96 -0.58
C ASP A 846 -1.82 -19.36 -1.18
N LYS A 847 -0.83 -20.14 -0.70
CA LYS A 847 -0.63 -21.53 -1.09
C LYS A 847 -1.73 -22.44 -0.58
N ASN A 848 -2.20 -22.26 0.65
CA ASN A 848 -3.32 -23.01 1.19
C ASN A 848 -4.60 -22.77 0.37
N VAL A 849 -4.94 -21.51 0.11
CA VAL A 849 -6.10 -21.15 -0.74
C VAL A 849 -5.96 -21.72 -2.14
N TYR A 850 -4.76 -21.63 -2.74
CA TYR A 850 -4.50 -22.22 -4.05
C TYR A 850 -4.71 -23.74 -4.04
N ILE A 851 -4.18 -24.45 -3.05
CA ILE A 851 -4.34 -25.89 -2.91
C ILE A 851 -5.82 -26.25 -2.69
N LEU A 852 -6.53 -25.56 -1.79
CA LEU A 852 -7.96 -25.77 -1.57
C LEU A 852 -8.77 -25.53 -2.85
N SER A 853 -8.44 -24.50 -3.64
CA SER A 853 -9.11 -24.27 -4.93
C SER A 853 -8.85 -25.38 -5.95
N LEU A 854 -7.67 -26.00 -5.91
CA LEU A 854 -7.36 -27.17 -6.73
C LEU A 854 -8.15 -28.39 -6.25
N CYS A 855 -8.26 -28.60 -4.93
CA CYS A 855 -9.07 -29.65 -4.33
C CYS A 855 -10.55 -29.48 -4.69
N GLU A 856 -11.14 -28.29 -4.57
CA GLU A 856 -12.52 -28.02 -4.98
C GLU A 856 -12.74 -28.25 -6.47
N ARG A 857 -11.79 -27.83 -7.31
CA ARG A 857 -11.84 -28.08 -8.76
C ARG A 857 -11.79 -29.57 -9.09
N LEU A 858 -10.93 -30.32 -8.40
CA LEU A 858 -10.80 -31.77 -8.52
C LEU A 858 -12.11 -32.45 -8.08
N GLN A 859 -12.62 -32.09 -6.91
CA GLN A 859 -13.87 -32.61 -6.37
C GLN A 859 -15.06 -32.32 -7.29
N GLY A 860 -15.16 -31.10 -7.84
CA GLY A 860 -16.18 -30.74 -8.84
C GLY A 860 -16.03 -31.48 -10.17
N GLY A 861 -14.79 -31.79 -10.58
CA GLY A 861 -14.50 -32.63 -11.74
C GLY A 861 -14.97 -34.07 -11.53
N LEU A 862 -14.58 -34.67 -10.40
CA LEU A 862 -14.98 -36.02 -9.99
C LEU A 862 -16.51 -36.15 -9.88
N ALA A 863 -17.19 -35.16 -9.29
CA ALA A 863 -18.65 -35.13 -9.19
C ALA A 863 -19.32 -35.17 -10.58
N LYS A 864 -18.84 -34.36 -11.55
CA LYS A 864 -19.40 -34.36 -12.92
C LYS A 864 -19.14 -35.67 -13.66
N ILE A 865 -17.99 -36.31 -13.45
CA ILE A 865 -17.69 -37.62 -14.04
C ILE A 865 -18.62 -38.69 -13.44
N ALA A 866 -18.86 -38.65 -12.13
CA ALA A 866 -19.81 -39.53 -11.46
C ALA A 866 -21.25 -39.34 -11.98
N ASP A 867 -21.71 -38.10 -12.12
CA ASP A 867 -23.04 -37.79 -12.67
C ASP A 867 -23.19 -38.27 -14.12
N ALA A 868 -22.18 -38.05 -14.96
CA ALA A 868 -22.18 -38.49 -16.35
C ALA A 868 -22.19 -40.03 -16.47
N SER A 869 -21.44 -40.72 -15.60
CA SER A 869 -21.45 -42.18 -15.52
C SER A 869 -22.84 -42.71 -15.15
N ALA A 870 -23.50 -42.11 -14.15
CA ALA A 870 -24.86 -42.47 -13.77
C ALA A 870 -25.89 -42.25 -14.92
N MET A 871 -25.78 -41.14 -15.65
CA MET A 871 -26.65 -40.89 -16.81
C MET A 871 -26.46 -41.92 -17.94
N LEU A 872 -25.22 -42.38 -18.17
CA LEU A 872 -24.92 -43.36 -19.22
C LEU A 872 -25.58 -44.72 -18.90
N THR A 873 -25.56 -45.14 -17.63
CA THR A 873 -26.27 -46.35 -17.18
C THR A 873 -27.77 -46.26 -17.50
N ILE A 874 -28.41 -45.12 -17.19
CA ILE A 874 -29.83 -44.90 -17.49
C ILE A 874 -30.11 -44.93 -19.01
N LEU A 875 -29.21 -44.37 -19.82
CA LEU A 875 -29.37 -44.34 -21.29
C LEU A 875 -29.25 -45.73 -21.90
N ASN A 876 -28.34 -46.57 -21.38
CA ASN A 876 -28.16 -47.97 -21.78
C ASN A 876 -29.43 -48.79 -21.52
N GLU A 877 -30.07 -48.63 -20.36
CA GLU A 877 -31.33 -49.30 -20.03
C GLU A 877 -32.45 -48.90 -20.99
N LYS A 878 -32.60 -47.60 -21.28
CA LYS A 878 -33.62 -47.10 -22.23
C LYS A 878 -33.40 -47.63 -23.65
N LEU A 879 -32.16 -47.71 -24.10
CA LEU A 879 -31.81 -48.20 -25.44
C LEU A 879 -32.11 -49.71 -25.58
N ALA A 880 -31.90 -50.50 -24.53
CA ALA A 880 -32.25 -51.91 -24.52
C ALA A 880 -33.76 -52.12 -24.72
N VAL A 881 -34.60 -51.30 -24.03
CA VAL A 881 -36.06 -51.35 -24.18
C VAL A 881 -36.50 -50.96 -25.59
N GLN A 882 -35.94 -49.87 -26.15
CA GLN A 882 -36.32 -49.43 -27.51
C GLN A 882 -35.95 -50.44 -28.60
N ARG A 883 -34.79 -51.12 -28.49
CA ARG A 883 -34.40 -52.17 -29.44
C ARG A 883 -35.42 -53.32 -29.49
N VAL A 884 -36.02 -53.66 -28.36
CA VAL A 884 -37.08 -54.68 -28.31
C VAL A 884 -38.34 -54.18 -29.04
N ALA A 885 -38.75 -52.94 -28.79
CA ALA A 885 -39.93 -52.34 -29.44
C ALA A 885 -39.79 -52.23 -30.98
N VAL A 886 -38.60 -51.85 -31.49
CA VAL A 886 -38.34 -51.83 -32.94
C VAL A 886 -38.46 -53.24 -33.54
N ARG A 887 -37.91 -54.25 -32.86
CA ARG A 887 -37.97 -55.65 -33.33
C ARG A 887 -39.42 -56.15 -33.42
N GLU A 888 -40.23 -55.88 -32.40
CA GLU A 888 -41.65 -56.27 -32.41
C GLU A 888 -42.42 -55.64 -33.58
N LYS A 889 -42.19 -54.36 -33.86
CA LYS A 889 -42.84 -53.65 -34.98
C LYS A 889 -42.35 -54.13 -36.34
N THR A 890 -41.07 -54.51 -36.48
CA THR A 890 -40.54 -55.13 -37.71
C THR A 890 -41.24 -56.45 -38.03
N ILE A 891 -41.42 -57.32 -37.03
CA ILE A 891 -42.12 -58.60 -37.20
C ILE A 891 -43.59 -58.36 -37.60
N ALA A 892 -44.24 -57.35 -37.03
CA ALA A 892 -45.61 -56.97 -37.39
C ALA A 892 -45.73 -56.46 -38.85
N CYS A 893 -44.74 -55.71 -39.35
CA CYS A 893 -44.73 -55.29 -40.76
C CYS A 893 -44.49 -56.45 -41.72
N GLU A 894 -43.59 -57.38 -41.39
CA GLU A 894 -43.30 -58.57 -42.22
C GLU A 894 -44.52 -59.49 -42.36
N THR A 895 -45.29 -59.67 -41.29
CA THR A 895 -46.54 -60.45 -41.31
C THR A 895 -47.61 -59.82 -42.19
N LEU A 896 -47.82 -58.50 -42.08
CA LEU A 896 -48.75 -57.78 -42.96
C LEU A 896 -48.35 -57.83 -44.44
N LEU A 897 -47.05 -57.76 -44.74
CA LEU A 897 -46.51 -57.92 -46.10
C LEU A 897 -46.83 -59.29 -46.70
N ALA A 898 -46.66 -60.35 -45.91
CA ALA A 898 -46.95 -61.71 -46.35
C ALA A 898 -48.44 -61.89 -46.67
N GLU A 899 -49.34 -61.34 -45.85
CA GLU A 899 -50.80 -61.38 -46.07
C GLU A 899 -51.21 -60.61 -47.34
N ILE A 900 -50.59 -59.45 -47.61
CA ILE A 900 -50.82 -58.67 -48.84
C ILE A 900 -50.34 -59.45 -50.07
N ALA A 901 -49.17 -60.08 -50.01
CA ALA A 901 -48.63 -60.87 -51.12
C ALA A 901 -49.52 -62.06 -51.49
N GLN A 902 -50.03 -62.78 -50.48
CA GLN A 902 -50.97 -63.88 -50.69
C GLN A 902 -52.29 -63.41 -51.32
N SER A 903 -52.93 -62.40 -50.73
CA SER A 903 -54.22 -61.87 -51.21
C SER A 903 -54.11 -61.28 -52.62
N SER A 904 -52.95 -60.72 -52.99
CA SER A 904 -52.69 -60.18 -54.33
C SER A 904 -52.52 -61.27 -55.38
N ALA A 905 -51.94 -62.43 -55.02
CA ALA A 905 -51.82 -63.56 -55.93
C ALA A 905 -53.21 -64.14 -56.27
N GLU A 906 -54.06 -64.32 -55.25
CA GLU A 906 -55.43 -64.83 -55.40
C GLU A 906 -56.31 -63.92 -56.29
N ALA A 907 -56.19 -62.59 -56.14
CA ALA A 907 -56.93 -61.63 -56.96
C ALA A 907 -56.51 -61.69 -58.45
N ASN A 908 -55.22 -61.85 -58.73
CA ASN A 908 -54.70 -61.93 -60.11
C ASN A 908 -55.15 -63.23 -60.83
N GLU A 909 -55.20 -64.35 -60.12
CA GLU A 909 -55.66 -65.63 -60.67
C GLU A 909 -57.17 -65.59 -61.02
N MET A 910 -57.99 -65.00 -60.14
CA MET A 910 -59.43 -64.80 -60.41
C MET A 910 -59.69 -63.86 -61.60
N LYS A 911 -58.80 -62.88 -61.82
CA LYS A 911 -58.88 -61.95 -62.97
C LYS A 911 -58.64 -62.65 -64.30
N ALA A 912 -57.66 -63.55 -64.34
CA ALA A 912 -57.37 -64.34 -65.54
C ALA A 912 -58.54 -65.27 -65.91
N THR A 913 -59.16 -65.91 -64.92
CA THR A 913 -60.31 -66.82 -65.15
C THR A 913 -61.58 -66.09 -65.61
N ALA A 914 -61.83 -64.87 -65.14
CA ALA A 914 -62.93 -64.03 -65.64
C ALA A 914 -62.75 -63.68 -67.14
N GLN A 915 -61.52 -63.39 -67.56
CA GLN A 915 -61.21 -63.00 -68.94
C GLN A 915 -61.44 -64.15 -69.94
N VAL A 916 -61.08 -65.39 -69.56
CA VAL A 916 -61.28 -66.57 -70.41
C VAL A 916 -62.77 -66.82 -70.67
N LYS A 917 -63.61 -66.81 -69.61
CA LYS A 917 -65.06 -67.05 -69.74
C LYS A 917 -65.79 -65.95 -70.53
N ALA A 918 -65.27 -64.72 -70.53
CA ALA A 918 -65.82 -63.63 -71.32
C ALA A 918 -65.61 -63.85 -72.85
N ASN A 919 -64.52 -64.49 -73.24
CA ASN A 919 -64.22 -64.76 -74.65
C ASN A 919 -65.08 -65.90 -75.23
N GLU A 920 -65.34 -66.96 -74.47
CA GLU A 920 -66.18 -68.10 -74.90
C GLU A 920 -67.64 -67.69 -75.21
N ILE A 921 -68.18 -66.72 -74.46
CA ILE A 921 -69.54 -66.17 -74.69
C ILE A 921 -69.61 -65.43 -76.03
N LYS A 922 -68.53 -64.73 -76.41
CA LYS A 922 -68.46 -63.95 -77.67
C LYS A 922 -68.53 -64.86 -78.90
N GLU A 923 -67.90 -66.03 -78.84
CA GLU A 923 -67.81 -66.95 -79.96
C GLU A 923 -69.12 -67.72 -80.19
N SER A 924 -69.76 -68.15 -79.10
CA SER A 924 -71.07 -68.84 -79.14
C SER A 924 -72.20 -67.98 -79.74
N SER A 925 -72.13 -66.65 -79.59
CA SER A 925 -73.13 -65.72 -80.16
C SER A 925 -73.07 -65.61 -81.68
N LYS A 926 -71.91 -65.81 -82.30
CA LYS A 926 -71.76 -65.70 -83.77
C LYS A 926 -72.39 -66.89 -84.50
N ILE A 927 -72.29 -68.08 -83.91
CA ILE A 927 -72.74 -69.33 -84.54
C ILE A 927 -74.28 -69.39 -84.63
N ILE A 928 -74.99 -68.91 -83.60
CA ILE A 928 -76.47 -68.90 -83.55
C ILE A 928 -77.08 -68.02 -84.67
N ALA A 929 -76.44 -66.89 -84.99
CA ALA A 929 -76.97 -65.94 -85.97
C ALA A 929 -76.98 -66.48 -87.41
N SER A 930 -75.99 -67.31 -87.76
CA SER A 930 -75.83 -67.88 -89.11
C SER A 930 -76.92 -68.89 -89.45
N GLU A 931 -77.18 -69.85 -88.55
CA GLU A 931 -78.08 -70.98 -88.81
C GLU A 931 -79.57 -70.57 -88.83
N LYS A 932 -79.91 -69.44 -88.22
CA LYS A 932 -81.29 -68.90 -88.22
C LYS A 932 -81.71 -68.34 -89.58
N SER A 933 -80.79 -67.69 -90.30
CA SER A 933 -81.08 -67.05 -91.59
C SER A 933 -81.41 -68.07 -92.69
N GLU A 934 -80.75 -69.23 -92.71
CA GLU A 934 -80.95 -70.25 -93.74
C GLU A 934 -82.29 -71.00 -93.65
N ALA A 935 -82.95 -70.99 -92.49
CA ALA A 935 -84.20 -71.71 -92.27
C ALA A 935 -85.44 -70.91 -92.75
N GLU A 936 -85.35 -69.59 -92.84
CA GLU A 936 -86.48 -68.71 -93.19
C GLU A 936 -86.64 -68.51 -94.71
N GLU A 937 -85.54 -68.50 -95.47
CA GLU A 937 -85.56 -68.34 -96.94
C GLU A 937 -86.28 -69.50 -97.66
N ALA A 938 -86.03 -70.74 -97.24
CA ALA A 938 -86.60 -71.93 -97.87
C ALA A 938 -88.13 -72.09 -97.69
N LEU A 939 -88.73 -71.37 -96.73
CA LEU A 939 -90.17 -71.47 -96.44
C LEU A 939 -91.03 -70.58 -97.35
N GLN A 940 -90.48 -69.47 -97.86
CA GLN A 940 -91.26 -68.54 -98.69
C GLN A 940 -91.56 -69.06 -100.10
N GLU A 941 -90.75 -69.97 -100.62
CA GLU A 941 -90.86 -70.46 -102.00
C GLU A 941 -92.10 -71.36 -102.25
N ALA A 942 -92.68 -71.94 -101.19
CA ALA A 942 -93.74 -72.97 -101.29
C ALA A 942 -95.19 -72.45 -101.21
N LEU A 943 -95.41 -71.21 -100.76
CA LEU A 943 -96.75 -70.65 -100.52
C LEU A 943 -97.64 -70.41 -101.77
N PRO A 944 -97.10 -70.02 -102.95
CA PRO A 944 -97.93 -69.70 -104.12
C PRO A 944 -98.74 -70.88 -104.68
N ALA A 945 -98.23 -72.11 -104.52
CA ALA A 945 -98.85 -73.32 -105.07
C ALA A 945 -100.13 -73.73 -104.32
N LEU A 946 -100.23 -73.41 -103.03
CA LEU A 946 -101.40 -73.72 -102.20
C LEU A 946 -102.57 -72.76 -102.49
N GLU A 947 -102.26 -71.49 -102.72
CA GLU A 947 -103.25 -70.44 -102.96
C GLU A 947 -103.93 -70.61 -104.33
N ALA A 948 -103.17 -71.07 -105.33
CA ALA A 948 -103.70 -71.46 -106.64
C ALA A 948 -104.72 -72.61 -106.58
N ALA A 949 -104.57 -73.55 -105.64
CA ALA A 949 -105.53 -74.64 -105.45
C ALA A 949 -106.88 -74.12 -104.90
N ARG A 950 -106.85 -73.15 -103.97
CA ARG A 950 -108.07 -72.59 -103.37
C ARG A 950 -108.93 -71.83 -104.38
N LEU A 951 -108.30 -71.01 -105.22
CA LEU A 951 -108.98 -70.19 -106.24
C LEU A 951 -109.74 -71.06 -107.26
N ALA A 952 -109.21 -72.21 -107.63
CA ALA A 952 -109.85 -73.12 -108.59
C ALA A 952 -111.21 -73.70 -108.09
N LEU A 953 -111.46 -73.73 -106.79
CA LEU A 953 -112.71 -74.19 -106.18
C LEU A 953 -113.75 -73.08 -105.97
N ASP A 954 -113.38 -71.80 -106.07
CA ASP A 954 -114.33 -70.67 -106.01
C ASP A 954 -115.10 -70.50 -107.32
N ASP A 955 -114.55 -70.95 -108.45
CA ASP A 955 -115.17 -70.87 -109.79
C ASP A 955 -116.34 -71.86 -110.02
N LEU A 956 -116.76 -72.62 -109.00
CA LEU A 956 -117.77 -73.69 -109.10
C LEU A 956 -119.03 -73.38 -108.26
N ASP A 957 -120.19 -73.31 -108.92
CA ASP A 957 -121.48 -73.07 -108.28
C ASP A 957 -122.28 -74.36 -108.01
N LYS A 958 -123.23 -74.30 -107.07
CA LYS A 958 -124.03 -75.47 -106.63
C LYS A 958 -124.86 -76.12 -107.75
N GLN A 959 -125.25 -75.35 -108.77
CA GLN A 959 -125.99 -75.88 -109.92
C GLN A 959 -125.10 -76.79 -110.79
N ASP A 960 -123.84 -76.41 -110.98
CA ASP A 960 -122.88 -77.13 -111.84
C ASP A 960 -122.53 -78.53 -111.26
N ILE A 961 -122.48 -78.67 -109.93
CA ILE A 961 -122.31 -79.97 -109.27
C ILE A 961 -123.58 -80.84 -109.40
N THR A 962 -124.77 -80.23 -109.42
CA THR A 962 -126.04 -80.95 -109.56
C THR A 962 -126.17 -81.55 -110.97
N GLU A 963 -125.64 -80.85 -111.99
CA GLU A 963 -125.53 -81.33 -113.36
C GLU A 963 -124.71 -82.63 -113.43
N VAL A 964 -123.49 -82.61 -112.89
CA VAL A 964 -122.60 -83.80 -112.90
C VAL A 964 -123.20 -84.98 -112.13
N ARG A 965 -124.00 -84.70 -111.09
CA ARG A 965 -124.71 -85.73 -110.32
C ARG A 965 -125.86 -86.38 -111.09
N SER A 966 -126.52 -85.64 -111.99
CA SER A 966 -127.70 -86.12 -112.72
C SER A 966 -127.38 -87.22 -113.74
N PHE A 967 -126.11 -87.41 -114.10
CA PHE A 967 -125.72 -88.43 -115.05
C PHE A 967 -126.04 -89.84 -114.54
N ALA A 968 -126.82 -90.58 -115.34
CA ALA A 968 -127.05 -92.01 -115.17
C ALA A 968 -125.81 -92.83 -115.57
N LYS A 969 -125.08 -92.37 -116.60
CA LYS A 969 -123.77 -92.91 -117.00
C LYS A 969 -122.86 -91.74 -117.42
N PRO A 970 -121.91 -91.31 -116.58
CA PRO A 970 -121.09 -90.13 -116.85
C PRO A 970 -120.04 -90.38 -117.95
N PRO A 971 -119.53 -89.33 -118.62
CA PRO A 971 -118.37 -89.43 -119.49
C PRO A 971 -117.14 -89.93 -118.70
N PRO A 972 -116.31 -90.84 -119.26
CA PRO A 972 -115.18 -91.45 -118.55
C PRO A 972 -114.22 -90.42 -117.92
N ALA A 973 -113.94 -89.32 -118.61
CA ALA A 973 -113.03 -88.28 -118.13
C ALA A 973 -113.55 -87.57 -116.87
N VAL A 974 -114.86 -87.29 -116.77
CA VAL A 974 -115.46 -86.65 -115.59
C VAL A 974 -115.46 -87.62 -114.40
N GLN A 975 -115.72 -88.90 -114.67
CA GLN A 975 -115.75 -89.94 -113.65
C GLN A 975 -114.40 -90.08 -112.95
N THR A 976 -113.30 -90.19 -113.70
CA THR A 976 -111.97 -90.41 -113.10
C THR A 976 -111.44 -89.19 -112.34
N VAL A 977 -111.76 -87.96 -112.75
CA VAL A 977 -111.42 -86.75 -111.97
C VAL A 977 -112.15 -86.73 -110.62
N CYS A 978 -113.41 -87.16 -110.58
CA CYS A 978 -114.16 -87.27 -109.34
C CYS A 978 -113.59 -88.38 -108.45
N GLU A 979 -113.11 -89.49 -109.03
CA GLU A 979 -112.43 -90.58 -108.32
C GLU A 979 -111.07 -90.13 -107.74
N CYS A 980 -110.31 -89.26 -108.42
CA CYS A 980 -109.07 -88.67 -107.87
C CYS A 980 -109.31 -87.91 -106.55
N ILE A 981 -110.43 -87.20 -106.45
CA ILE A 981 -110.79 -86.45 -105.24
C ILE A 981 -111.17 -87.39 -104.10
N VAL A 982 -111.82 -88.52 -104.40
CA VAL A 982 -112.13 -89.57 -103.41
C VAL A 982 -110.85 -90.15 -102.80
N VAL A 983 -109.78 -90.30 -103.60
CA VAL A 983 -108.47 -90.78 -103.12
C VAL A 983 -107.76 -89.74 -102.25
N LEU A 984 -107.80 -88.46 -102.65
CA LEU A 984 -107.23 -87.36 -101.84
C LEU A 984 -107.90 -87.22 -100.48
N LYS A 985 -109.21 -87.49 -100.39
CA LYS A 985 -109.96 -87.53 -99.12
C LYS A 985 -109.80 -88.83 -98.32
N GLY A 986 -109.17 -89.86 -98.86
CA GLY A 986 -108.86 -91.11 -98.15
C GLY A 986 -110.02 -92.10 -97.98
N LEU A 987 -111.06 -92.05 -98.83
CA LEU A 987 -112.19 -93.00 -98.77
C LEU A 987 -111.82 -94.37 -99.37
N ARG A 988 -112.30 -95.48 -98.78
CA ARG A 988 -111.83 -96.87 -99.07
C ARG A 988 -112.36 -97.48 -100.38
N GLU A 989 -113.55 -97.12 -100.85
CA GLU A 989 -114.09 -97.61 -102.13
C GLU A 989 -114.00 -96.53 -103.22
N VAL A 990 -113.18 -96.78 -104.24
CA VAL A 990 -113.04 -95.92 -105.43
C VAL A 990 -113.99 -96.43 -106.50
N SER A 991 -115.21 -95.89 -106.53
CA SER A 991 -116.19 -96.17 -107.57
C SER A 991 -117.05 -94.93 -107.82
N TRP A 992 -117.63 -94.80 -109.01
CA TRP A 992 -118.57 -93.72 -109.32
C TRP A 992 -119.73 -93.62 -108.31
N LYS A 993 -120.15 -94.75 -107.72
CA LYS A 993 -121.18 -94.75 -106.67
C LYS A 993 -120.71 -93.98 -105.42
N SER A 994 -119.45 -94.15 -105.02
CA SER A 994 -118.82 -93.45 -103.89
C SER A 994 -118.61 -91.95 -104.23
N ALA A 995 -118.12 -91.65 -105.44
CA ALA A 995 -117.95 -90.27 -105.91
C ALA A 995 -119.28 -89.51 -105.99
N LYS A 996 -120.34 -90.14 -106.51
CA LYS A 996 -121.70 -89.58 -106.58
C LYS A 996 -122.30 -89.38 -105.19
N GLY A 997 -122.04 -90.29 -104.25
CA GLY A 997 -122.40 -90.15 -102.84
C GLY A 997 -121.73 -88.93 -102.19
N MET A 998 -120.42 -88.74 -102.39
CA MET A 998 -119.68 -87.58 -101.87
C MET A 998 -120.20 -86.24 -102.41
N MET A 999 -120.54 -86.16 -103.71
CA MET A 999 -121.12 -84.96 -104.33
C MET A 999 -122.58 -84.70 -103.94
N SER A 1000 -123.22 -85.62 -103.19
CA SER A 1000 -124.57 -85.45 -102.67
C SER A 1000 -124.64 -84.55 -101.44
N ASP A 1001 -123.52 -84.44 -100.71
CA ASP A 1001 -123.42 -83.66 -99.48
C ASP A 1001 -123.47 -82.15 -99.80
N PRO A 1002 -124.43 -81.39 -99.25
CA PRO A 1002 -124.53 -79.95 -99.46
C PRO A 1002 -123.26 -79.17 -99.09
N SER A 1003 -122.39 -79.75 -98.25
CA SER A 1003 -121.15 -79.14 -97.75
C SER A 1003 -119.88 -79.56 -98.52
N PHE A 1004 -120.02 -80.30 -99.62
CA PHE A 1004 -118.92 -80.86 -100.42
C PHE A 1004 -117.82 -79.85 -100.84
N LEU A 1005 -118.20 -78.72 -101.43
CA LEU A 1005 -117.23 -77.70 -101.89
C LEU A 1005 -116.47 -77.03 -100.73
N ARG A 1006 -117.12 -76.87 -99.56
CA ARG A 1006 -116.47 -76.33 -98.36
C ARG A 1006 -115.44 -77.30 -97.81
N GLN A 1007 -115.77 -78.59 -97.75
CA GLN A 1007 -114.85 -79.64 -97.30
C GLN A 1007 -113.63 -79.82 -98.21
N LEU A 1008 -113.67 -79.35 -99.47
CA LEU A 1008 -112.51 -79.35 -100.36
C LEU A 1008 -111.58 -78.15 -100.14
N LYS A 1009 -112.11 -76.99 -99.75
CA LYS A 1009 -111.31 -75.79 -99.41
C LYS A 1009 -110.62 -75.89 -98.05
N GLU A 1010 -111.22 -76.62 -97.12
CA GLU A 1010 -110.70 -76.86 -95.76
C GLU A 1010 -109.84 -78.14 -95.67
N LEU A 1011 -109.44 -78.73 -96.81
CA LEU A 1011 -108.60 -79.93 -96.82
C LEU A 1011 -107.18 -79.58 -96.33
N ASP A 1012 -106.75 -80.24 -95.25
CA ASP A 1012 -105.40 -80.12 -94.70
C ASP A 1012 -104.36 -80.79 -95.61
N VAL A 1013 -103.68 -79.96 -96.42
CA VAL A 1013 -102.76 -80.41 -97.48
C VAL A 1013 -101.45 -80.94 -96.90
N ASP A 1014 -101.07 -80.53 -95.68
CA ASP A 1014 -99.81 -80.94 -95.01
C ASP A 1014 -99.82 -82.42 -94.59
N ASN A 1015 -101.01 -83.02 -94.48
CA ASN A 1015 -101.21 -84.37 -93.94
C ASN A 1015 -101.49 -85.44 -95.02
N ILE A 1016 -101.39 -85.08 -96.31
CA ILE A 1016 -101.59 -86.02 -97.44
C ILE A 1016 -100.41 -87.00 -97.54
N THR A 1017 -100.71 -88.30 -97.53
CA THR A 1017 -99.65 -89.33 -97.52
C THR A 1017 -99.09 -89.63 -98.92
N THR A 1018 -97.83 -90.11 -98.99
CA THR A 1018 -97.12 -90.41 -100.25
C THR A 1018 -97.83 -91.46 -101.12
N LYS A 1019 -98.59 -92.38 -100.52
CA LYS A 1019 -99.37 -93.41 -101.23
C LYS A 1019 -100.59 -92.80 -101.94
N GLN A 1020 -101.22 -91.79 -101.36
CA GLN A 1020 -102.40 -91.13 -101.95
C GLN A 1020 -101.97 -90.29 -103.16
N THR A 1021 -100.89 -89.51 -103.03
CA THR A 1021 -100.32 -88.67 -104.09
C THR A 1021 -99.83 -89.50 -105.29
N SER A 1022 -99.18 -90.64 -105.09
CA SER A 1022 -98.74 -91.51 -106.20
C SER A 1022 -99.91 -92.15 -106.97
N THR A 1023 -100.97 -92.57 -106.27
CA THR A 1023 -102.15 -93.21 -106.87
C THR A 1023 -102.95 -92.21 -107.73
N VAL A 1024 -103.13 -90.97 -107.24
CA VAL A 1024 -103.80 -89.88 -107.98
C VAL A 1024 -103.01 -89.49 -109.24
N LYS A 1025 -101.68 -89.45 -109.15
CA LYS A 1025 -100.81 -89.17 -110.31
C LYS A 1025 -100.96 -90.23 -111.42
N SER A 1026 -101.14 -91.50 -111.04
CA SER A 1026 -101.40 -92.59 -112.01
C SER A 1026 -102.76 -92.45 -112.70
N MET A 1027 -103.82 -92.07 -111.98
CA MET A 1027 -105.17 -91.90 -112.55
C MET A 1027 -105.26 -90.69 -113.48
N LEU A 1028 -104.53 -89.62 -113.20
CA LEU A 1028 -104.49 -88.43 -114.06
C LEU A 1028 -103.81 -88.69 -115.42
N ASN A 1029 -102.74 -89.50 -115.43
CA ASN A 1029 -102.03 -89.83 -116.67
C ASN A 1029 -102.85 -90.71 -117.64
N SER A 1030 -103.79 -91.52 -117.14
CA SER A 1030 -104.58 -92.43 -117.99
C SER A 1030 -105.68 -91.75 -118.82
N ILE A 1031 -106.09 -90.52 -118.48
CA ILE A 1031 -107.23 -89.84 -119.11
C ILE A 1031 -106.79 -89.00 -120.31
N ASN A 1032 -105.54 -88.52 -120.36
CA ASN A 1032 -104.94 -87.69 -121.41
C ASN A 1032 -105.85 -86.57 -121.98
N VAL A 1033 -106.63 -85.93 -121.11
CA VAL A 1033 -107.49 -84.78 -121.45
C VAL A 1033 -106.85 -83.52 -120.88
N THR A 1034 -106.66 -82.51 -121.71
CA THR A 1034 -106.17 -81.18 -121.28
C THR A 1034 -107.27 -80.37 -120.60
N ILE A 1035 -106.91 -79.45 -119.69
CA ILE A 1035 -107.87 -78.62 -118.92
C ILE A 1035 -108.88 -77.90 -119.84
N ALA A 1036 -108.44 -77.50 -121.03
CA ALA A 1036 -109.27 -76.87 -122.07
C ALA A 1036 -110.29 -77.85 -122.70
N GLN A 1037 -109.89 -79.10 -122.97
CA GLN A 1037 -110.79 -80.14 -123.47
C GLN A 1037 -111.80 -80.58 -122.41
N MET A 1038 -111.42 -80.57 -121.13
CA MET A 1038 -112.31 -80.91 -120.02
C MET A 1038 -113.43 -79.87 -119.85
N ALA A 1039 -113.14 -78.59 -120.09
CA ALA A 1039 -114.12 -77.50 -119.99
C ALA A 1039 -115.23 -77.60 -121.06
N ALA A 1040 -114.95 -78.18 -122.23
CA ALA A 1040 -115.94 -78.42 -123.27
C ALA A 1040 -116.91 -79.56 -122.92
N ILE A 1041 -116.47 -80.51 -122.09
CA ILE A 1041 -117.26 -81.68 -121.67
C ILE A 1041 -118.07 -81.37 -120.42
N SER A 1042 -117.44 -80.70 -119.45
CA SER A 1042 -118.10 -80.24 -118.23
C SER A 1042 -117.28 -79.12 -117.59
N LYS A 1043 -117.92 -77.97 -117.41
CA LYS A 1043 -117.33 -76.83 -116.68
C LYS A 1043 -116.93 -77.25 -115.26
N ALA A 1044 -117.79 -77.99 -114.57
CA ALA A 1044 -117.52 -78.55 -113.25
C ALA A 1044 -116.34 -79.54 -113.24
N GLY A 1045 -116.23 -80.40 -114.26
CA GLY A 1045 -115.11 -81.33 -114.41
C GLY A 1045 -113.75 -80.65 -114.59
N SER A 1046 -113.69 -79.50 -115.28
CA SER A 1046 -112.46 -78.72 -115.46
C SER A 1046 -111.99 -78.04 -114.18
N GLY A 1047 -112.91 -77.47 -113.39
CA GLY A 1047 -112.60 -76.86 -112.10
C GLY A 1047 -112.03 -77.88 -111.09
N LEU A 1048 -112.64 -79.06 -111.01
CA LEU A 1048 -112.17 -80.16 -110.15
C LEU A 1048 -110.80 -80.71 -110.58
N LEU A 1049 -110.49 -80.72 -111.88
CA LEU A 1049 -109.17 -81.16 -112.39
C LEU A 1049 -108.05 -80.15 -112.05
N LYS A 1050 -108.32 -78.84 -112.12
CA LYS A 1050 -107.35 -77.79 -111.72
C LYS A 1050 -106.97 -77.90 -110.24
N PHE A 1051 -107.96 -78.13 -109.38
CA PHE A 1051 -107.75 -78.29 -107.94
C PHE A 1051 -106.81 -79.47 -107.61
N VAL A 1052 -107.07 -80.66 -108.18
CA VAL A 1052 -106.27 -81.86 -107.93
C VAL A 1052 -104.81 -81.68 -108.37
N THR A 1053 -104.56 -80.92 -109.43
CA THR A 1053 -103.20 -80.71 -109.97
C THR A 1053 -102.35 -79.77 -109.09
N ALA A 1054 -102.96 -78.73 -108.52
CA ALA A 1054 -102.24 -77.76 -107.67
C ALA A 1054 -101.87 -78.34 -106.29
N VAL A 1055 -102.77 -79.13 -105.68
CA VAL A 1055 -102.53 -79.82 -104.39
C VAL A 1055 -101.32 -80.77 -104.46
N MET A 1056 -101.10 -81.41 -105.61
CA MET A 1056 -99.95 -82.30 -105.84
C MET A 1056 -98.60 -81.55 -105.88
N GLY A 1057 -98.59 -80.26 -106.23
CA GLY A 1057 -97.36 -79.44 -106.30
C GLY A 1057 -96.83 -79.01 -104.94
N TYR A 1058 -97.72 -78.62 -104.01
CA TYR A 1058 -97.35 -78.16 -102.67
C TYR A 1058 -96.72 -79.28 -101.80
N CYS A 1059 -97.26 -80.51 -101.87
CA CYS A 1059 -96.79 -81.64 -101.07
C CYS A 1059 -95.34 -82.08 -101.38
N ALA A 1060 -94.75 -81.65 -102.50
CA ALA A 1060 -93.37 -81.98 -102.87
C ALA A 1060 -92.33 -81.12 -102.13
N VAL A 1061 -92.62 -79.85 -101.85
CA VAL A 1061 -91.65 -78.86 -101.34
C VAL A 1061 -91.55 -78.86 -99.81
N PHE A 1062 -92.65 -79.09 -99.09
CA PHE A 1062 -92.70 -79.07 -97.62
C PHE A 1062 -91.77 -80.08 -96.91
N ARG A 1063 -91.29 -81.11 -97.62
CA ARG A 1063 -90.40 -82.14 -97.05
C ARG A 1063 -88.98 -81.67 -96.77
N GLU A 1064 -88.49 -80.61 -97.42
CA GLU A 1064 -87.10 -80.19 -97.27
C GLU A 1064 -86.86 -79.24 -96.07
N VAL A 1065 -87.88 -78.55 -95.57
CA VAL A 1065 -87.71 -77.42 -94.63
C VAL A 1065 -87.69 -77.83 -93.13
N LYS A 1066 -88.25 -78.98 -92.76
CA LYS A 1066 -88.46 -79.39 -91.34
C LYS A 1066 -87.20 -79.56 -90.46
N PRO A 1067 -86.06 -80.11 -90.94
CA PRO A 1067 -84.89 -80.41 -90.08
C PRO A 1067 -84.10 -79.18 -89.60
N LYS A 1068 -84.09 -78.07 -90.37
CA LYS A 1068 -83.25 -76.90 -90.05
C LYS A 1068 -83.75 -76.10 -88.85
N ARG A 1069 -85.05 -76.20 -88.54
CA ARG A 1069 -85.71 -75.40 -87.51
C ARG A 1069 -85.42 -75.87 -86.08
N ASP A 1070 -85.19 -77.17 -85.87
CA ASP A 1070 -84.95 -77.75 -84.54
C ASP A 1070 -83.52 -77.52 -84.02
N LYS A 1071 -82.54 -77.34 -84.93
CA LYS A 1071 -81.12 -77.13 -84.58
C LYS A 1071 -80.84 -75.75 -83.97
N VAL A 1072 -81.57 -74.72 -84.41
CA VAL A 1072 -81.43 -73.33 -83.93
C VAL A 1072 -81.84 -73.19 -82.46
N ALA A 1073 -82.88 -73.91 -82.02
CA ALA A 1073 -83.40 -73.84 -80.65
C ALA A 1073 -82.44 -74.41 -79.58
N MET A 1074 -81.57 -75.37 -79.93
CA MET A 1074 -80.65 -76.01 -78.99
C MET A 1074 -79.46 -75.10 -78.62
N LEU A 1075 -78.96 -74.32 -79.58
CA LEU A 1075 -77.78 -73.46 -79.38
C LEU A 1075 -78.07 -72.24 -78.50
N GLU A 1076 -79.29 -71.69 -78.53
CA GLU A 1076 -79.69 -70.54 -77.71
C GLU A 1076 -79.71 -70.84 -76.20
N LYS A 1077 -79.94 -72.09 -75.79
CA LYS A 1077 -79.99 -72.48 -74.37
C LYS A 1077 -78.61 -72.45 -73.68
N ASN A 1078 -77.56 -72.93 -74.34
CA ASN A 1078 -76.20 -73.00 -73.77
C ASN A 1078 -75.57 -71.61 -73.54
N PHE A 1079 -75.93 -70.62 -74.36
CA PHE A 1079 -75.42 -69.25 -74.25
C PHE A 1079 -75.78 -68.58 -72.91
N PHE A 1080 -76.99 -68.81 -72.39
CA PHE A 1080 -77.46 -68.19 -71.16
C PHE A 1080 -76.80 -68.74 -69.88
N GLU A 1081 -76.38 -70.01 -69.88
CA GLU A 1081 -75.70 -70.63 -68.72
C GLU A 1081 -74.29 -70.07 -68.53
N LEU A 1082 -73.53 -69.89 -69.61
CA LEU A 1082 -72.18 -69.31 -69.56
C LEU A 1082 -72.18 -67.87 -69.03
N LYS A 1083 -73.18 -67.06 -69.40
CA LYS A 1083 -73.31 -65.66 -68.97
C LYS A 1083 -73.49 -65.50 -67.45
N ARG A 1084 -74.27 -66.38 -66.80
CA ARG A 1084 -74.43 -66.36 -65.33
C ARG A 1084 -73.14 -66.73 -64.57
N GLY A 1085 -72.28 -67.54 -65.17
CA GLY A 1085 -71.00 -67.93 -64.57
C GLY A 1085 -70.01 -66.78 -64.45
N LEU A 1086 -69.98 -65.87 -65.43
CA LEU A 1086 -69.08 -64.71 -65.46
C LEU A 1086 -69.43 -63.67 -64.38
N ASP A 1087 -70.72 -63.39 -64.16
CA ASP A 1087 -71.17 -62.41 -63.17
C ASP A 1087 -70.83 -62.77 -61.72
N LYS A 1088 -70.75 -64.08 -61.39
CA LYS A 1088 -70.34 -64.52 -60.04
C LYS A 1088 -68.85 -64.25 -59.77
N ILE A 1089 -67.99 -64.50 -60.75
CA ILE A 1089 -66.54 -64.32 -60.61
C ILE A 1089 -66.20 -62.82 -60.45
N ASN A 1090 -66.85 -61.94 -61.22
CA ASN A 1090 -66.64 -60.50 -61.12
C ASN A 1090 -66.99 -59.93 -59.73
N LYS A 1091 -68.02 -60.48 -59.03
CA LYS A 1091 -68.37 -60.05 -57.66
C LYS A 1091 -67.37 -60.49 -56.60
N GLN A 1092 -66.69 -61.63 -56.79
CA GLN A 1092 -65.66 -62.10 -55.86
C GLN A 1092 -64.38 -61.27 -56.01
N LEU A 1093 -64.04 -60.89 -57.25
CA LEU A 1093 -62.87 -60.09 -57.56
C LEU A 1093 -62.92 -58.70 -56.91
N ALA A 1094 -64.08 -58.03 -56.96
CA ALA A 1094 -64.28 -56.74 -56.30
C ALA A 1094 -64.05 -56.78 -54.78
N LYS A 1095 -64.44 -57.87 -54.09
CA LYS A 1095 -64.21 -58.02 -52.64
C LYS A 1095 -62.74 -58.20 -52.27
N LEU A 1096 -61.98 -58.91 -53.10
CA LEU A 1096 -60.54 -59.10 -52.89
C LEU A 1096 -59.76 -57.81 -53.14
N GLU A 1097 -60.17 -57.00 -54.12
CA GLU A 1097 -59.58 -55.68 -54.39
C GLU A 1097 -59.80 -54.70 -53.22
N ASP A 1098 -60.98 -54.66 -52.60
CA ASP A 1098 -61.26 -53.85 -51.40
C ASP A 1098 -60.42 -54.28 -50.18
N LEU A 1099 -60.27 -55.60 -49.97
CA LEU A 1099 -59.47 -56.14 -48.88
C LEU A 1099 -57.99 -55.75 -49.01
N LEU A 1100 -57.43 -55.88 -50.22
CA LEU A 1100 -56.05 -55.47 -50.54
C LEU A 1100 -55.81 -53.98 -50.28
N HIS A 1101 -56.78 -53.12 -50.61
CA HIS A 1101 -56.66 -51.69 -50.33
C HIS A 1101 -56.57 -51.40 -48.82
N SER A 1102 -57.40 -52.08 -48.02
CA SER A 1102 -57.41 -51.91 -46.56
C SER A 1102 -56.12 -52.42 -45.87
N LEU A 1103 -55.53 -53.51 -46.37
CA LEU A 1103 -54.29 -54.07 -45.84
C LEU A 1103 -53.08 -53.17 -46.18
N ASN A 1104 -53.03 -52.61 -47.39
CA ASN A 1104 -51.97 -51.67 -47.80
C ASN A 1104 -51.93 -50.43 -46.91
N LEU A 1105 -53.09 -49.84 -46.58
CA LEU A 1105 -53.16 -48.67 -45.67
C LEU A 1105 -52.63 -48.99 -44.26
N LYS A 1106 -52.95 -50.17 -43.73
CA LYS A 1106 -52.44 -50.61 -42.42
C LYS A 1106 -50.93 -50.84 -42.43
N TYR A 1107 -50.42 -51.42 -43.52
CA TYR A 1107 -48.99 -51.64 -43.71
C TYR A 1107 -48.21 -50.31 -43.79
N GLU A 1108 -48.71 -49.31 -44.53
CA GLU A 1108 -48.09 -47.98 -44.61
C GLU A 1108 -48.00 -47.31 -43.23
N SER A 1109 -49.06 -47.37 -42.43
CA SER A 1109 -49.06 -46.82 -41.08
C SER A 1109 -48.09 -47.54 -40.14
N ALA A 1110 -48.03 -48.88 -40.18
CA ALA A 1110 -47.13 -49.66 -39.35
C ALA A 1110 -45.66 -49.43 -39.74
N MET A 1111 -45.38 -49.27 -41.04
CA MET A 1111 -44.05 -48.97 -41.56
C MET A 1111 -43.56 -47.58 -41.14
N ALA A 1112 -44.41 -46.55 -41.18
CA ALA A 1112 -44.06 -45.21 -40.74
C ALA A 1112 -43.70 -45.18 -39.23
N GLU A 1113 -44.45 -45.90 -38.40
CA GLU A 1113 -44.18 -46.00 -36.97
C GLU A 1113 -42.89 -46.78 -36.67
N ARG A 1114 -42.65 -47.89 -37.38
CA ARG A 1114 -41.39 -48.65 -37.30
C ARG A 1114 -40.19 -47.78 -37.66
N GLN A 1115 -40.28 -47.03 -38.75
CA GLN A 1115 -39.20 -46.16 -39.24
C GLN A 1115 -38.87 -45.05 -38.24
N ARG A 1116 -39.88 -44.43 -37.62
CA ARG A 1116 -39.67 -43.43 -36.58
C ARG A 1116 -38.93 -44.00 -35.36
N LEU A 1117 -39.36 -45.17 -34.87
CA LEU A 1117 -38.71 -45.82 -33.72
C LEU A 1117 -37.27 -46.26 -34.06
N GLU A 1118 -37.03 -46.69 -35.30
CA GLU A 1118 -35.70 -47.04 -35.78
C GLU A 1118 -34.76 -45.83 -35.85
N GLU A 1119 -35.23 -44.69 -36.35
CA GLU A 1119 -34.48 -43.42 -36.37
C GLU A 1119 -34.16 -42.91 -34.95
N GLU A 1120 -35.12 -42.95 -34.02
CA GLU A 1120 -34.90 -42.58 -32.62
C GLU A 1120 -33.87 -43.51 -31.95
N THR A 1121 -33.96 -44.82 -32.19
CA THR A 1121 -33.02 -45.82 -31.65
C THR A 1121 -31.60 -45.61 -32.19
N GLN A 1122 -31.45 -45.38 -33.49
CA GLN A 1122 -30.15 -45.10 -34.11
C GLN A 1122 -29.52 -43.79 -33.60
N LEU A 1123 -30.34 -42.77 -33.36
CA LEU A 1123 -29.87 -41.51 -32.77
C LEU A 1123 -29.39 -41.72 -31.33
N MET A 1124 -30.15 -42.47 -30.52
CA MET A 1124 -29.74 -42.83 -29.15
C MET A 1124 -28.46 -43.68 -29.14
N GLU A 1125 -28.31 -44.63 -30.05
CA GLU A 1125 -27.11 -45.47 -30.17
C GLU A 1125 -25.87 -44.64 -30.52
N LYS A 1126 -25.97 -43.72 -31.48
CA LYS A 1126 -24.87 -42.80 -31.83
C LYS A 1126 -24.47 -41.93 -30.64
N ARG A 1127 -25.45 -41.41 -29.89
CA ARG A 1127 -25.19 -40.62 -28.67
C ARG A 1127 -24.52 -41.45 -27.58
N LEU A 1128 -24.95 -42.70 -27.42
CA LEU A 1128 -24.38 -43.60 -26.42
C LEU A 1128 -22.94 -43.98 -26.74
N ILE A 1129 -22.64 -44.32 -27.99
CA ILE A 1129 -21.26 -44.62 -28.43
C ILE A 1129 -20.35 -43.39 -28.26
N ALA A 1130 -20.86 -42.19 -28.56
CA ALA A 1130 -20.11 -40.96 -28.35
C ALA A 1130 -19.85 -40.69 -26.85
N ALA A 1131 -20.86 -40.89 -26.00
CA ALA A 1131 -20.74 -40.73 -24.54
C ALA A 1131 -19.79 -41.77 -23.93
N ASP A 1132 -19.86 -43.03 -24.37
CA ASP A 1132 -19.02 -44.12 -23.88
C ASP A 1132 -17.54 -43.88 -24.25
N LYS A 1133 -17.25 -43.46 -25.49
CA LYS A 1133 -15.90 -43.05 -25.88
C LYS A 1133 -15.37 -41.87 -25.04
N LEU A 1134 -16.23 -40.93 -24.70
CA LEU A 1134 -15.87 -39.77 -23.89
C LEU A 1134 -15.52 -40.19 -22.44
N ILE A 1135 -16.34 -41.03 -21.80
CA ILE A 1135 -16.07 -41.54 -20.45
C ILE A 1135 -14.84 -42.45 -20.44
N HIS A 1136 -14.68 -43.32 -21.44
CA HIS A 1136 -13.50 -44.19 -21.54
C HIS A 1136 -12.21 -43.38 -21.74
N GLY A 1137 -12.26 -42.30 -22.52
CA GLY A 1137 -11.15 -41.35 -22.66
C GLY A 1137 -10.82 -40.60 -21.36
N LEU A 1138 -11.83 -40.35 -20.52
CA LEU A 1138 -11.69 -39.68 -19.21
C LEU A 1138 -11.37 -40.65 -18.05
N SER A 1139 -11.36 -41.96 -18.27
CA SER A 1139 -11.10 -42.96 -17.22
C SER A 1139 -9.69 -42.82 -16.60
N SER A 1140 -8.67 -42.59 -17.44
CA SER A 1140 -7.30 -42.30 -16.99
C SER A 1140 -7.18 -40.98 -16.21
N GLU A 1141 -8.06 -40.02 -16.51
CA GLU A 1141 -8.14 -38.76 -15.78
C GLU A 1141 -8.81 -38.97 -14.42
N ASN A 1142 -9.84 -39.83 -14.33
CA ASN A 1142 -10.46 -40.23 -13.08
C ASN A 1142 -9.46 -40.93 -12.14
N GLU A 1143 -8.67 -41.89 -12.64
CA GLU A 1143 -7.61 -42.55 -11.86
C GLU A 1143 -6.53 -41.57 -11.38
N ARG A 1144 -6.09 -40.64 -12.24
CA ARG A 1144 -5.16 -39.59 -11.84
C ARG A 1144 -5.74 -38.71 -10.73
N GLN A 1145 -6.99 -38.27 -10.89
CA GLN A 1145 -7.63 -37.37 -9.94
C GLN A 1145 -7.87 -38.03 -8.58
N VAL A 1146 -8.25 -39.32 -8.55
CA VAL A 1146 -8.39 -40.10 -7.29
C VAL A 1146 -7.04 -40.33 -6.61
N VAL A 1147 -5.95 -40.57 -7.36
CA VAL A 1147 -4.60 -40.68 -6.77
C VAL A 1147 -4.11 -39.37 -6.16
N TYR A 1148 -4.52 -38.21 -6.71
CA TYR A 1148 -4.26 -36.91 -6.08
C TYR A 1148 -5.08 -36.69 -4.81
N GLU A 1149 -6.30 -37.21 -4.74
CA GLU A 1149 -7.18 -37.14 -3.56
C GLU A 1149 -6.70 -38.06 -2.41
N TRP A 1150 -5.99 -39.15 -2.70
CA TRP A 1150 -5.41 -40.06 -1.70
C TRP A 1150 -4.02 -39.63 -1.17
N LYS A 1151 -3.34 -38.72 -1.87
CA LYS A 1151 -1.99 -38.23 -1.53
C LYS A 1151 -1.97 -36.83 -0.92
N GLY A 1152 -3.02 -36.02 -1.13
CA GLY A 1152 -3.29 -34.81 -0.37
C GLY A 1152 -4.08 -35.15 0.88
#